data_AF-A0A348UJ57-F1
#
_entry.id   AF-A0A348UJ57-F1
#
_cell.length_a   1.000
_cell.length_b   1.000
_cell.length_c   1.000
_cell.angle_alpha   90.00
_cell.angle_beta   90.00
_cell.angle_gamma   90.00
#
_symmetry.space_group_name_H-M   'P 1'
#
loop_
_entity.id
_entity.type
_entity.pdbx_description
1 polymer ?
#
loop_
_entity_poly.entity_id
_entity_poly.type
_entity_poly.pdbx_seq_one_letter_code
_entity_poly.pdbx_strand_id
1 'polypeptide(L)'
;MCVLFSRRQLVNTTRPATLIGIISVLAACGGGGSGSDAAPVSTAPPPPTGLWVSGGATGSGLSAFRARAGALSTSATRSGADVGIAGPVTSAPSGGAGAAGGSGTGAGFSTTYTLEADVDEPDILKYDGELLVTAPTRSACCFILADVAVAPDAPSSATPEGPHISLFETDASAGQAERVGSIPLAADERVEGLYLTSGRLQALMSTAWWGVFGERLARPTLWQNQETRLSIYDVAIPATPARLSELRIEGALIASRRVGDEILLITQHTPVIAGLNPSPTTTADDSANAAVLAGITPAEILPRITRDGAPINVLGLDSCLRQDASHPLAVNTPATMSVVTLIAVNASNGNVIRASCLLEPVTGVYVSSDVIALTWVDYREATPFTYVHQLRLRDHAYQGSERVPGALYGGGNADFRISERQGVLRLVTTEFTQDPTDRFDHRLFTLRASNSAPELDLLATLPKDGEPELGKPNEDLYGVRFIDRRAYLVTFERTDPLYVIDLQNPAQPAIVGELEIPGFSDLLHPVSEALLLGIGGSGAGRAKVELFNIADPDAPQSAGVLELGADFDHSFSPAQYNRYAFTYLAGDSIDRFVVPYSAWRFRDDTFSSKDAFALFELAGKAQPESASVQQIGEVLLPPGEGTSGDVRSVIAGDALYLWTAQSLLTGFWSNPETVTPVR
;
A
#
# COMPACT_ATOMS: atom_id res chain seq x y z
N MET A 1 10.71 -52.34 -42.49
CA MET A 1 10.88 -53.17 -43.70
C MET A 1 9.87 -52.70 -44.75
N CYS A 2 10.30 -52.12 -45.88
CA CYS A 2 9.55 -51.85 -47.15
C CYS A 2 8.17 -51.12 -47.09
N VAL A 3 7.66 -50.35 -48.07
CA VAL A 3 8.11 -49.65 -49.30
C VAL A 3 6.94 -48.68 -49.67
N LEU A 4 7.14 -47.37 -49.96
CA LEU A 4 7.21 -46.70 -51.29
C LEU A 4 6.11 -47.11 -52.31
N PHE A 5 5.59 -46.31 -53.26
CA PHE A 5 5.71 -44.90 -53.75
C PHE A 5 4.26 -44.41 -54.12
N SER A 6 3.90 -43.32 -54.84
CA SER A 6 4.49 -42.27 -55.72
C SER A 6 3.57 -41.02 -55.61
N ARG A 7 3.90 -39.72 -55.77
CA ARG A 7 4.95 -38.91 -56.45
C ARG A 7 4.61 -38.43 -57.88
N ARG A 8 4.50 -37.08 -58.04
CA ARG A 8 4.61 -36.15 -59.21
C ARG A 8 3.48 -35.09 -59.17
N GLN A 9 3.66 -33.76 -59.07
CA GLN A 9 4.78 -32.81 -59.19
C GLN A 9 5.11 -32.28 -60.62
N LEU A 10 5.28 -30.93 -60.68
CA LEU A 10 5.92 -30.04 -61.69
C LEU A 10 5.04 -29.38 -62.80
N VAL A 11 5.23 -28.12 -63.27
CA VAL A 11 5.87 -26.89 -62.68
C VAL A 11 5.62 -25.58 -63.52
N ASN A 12 5.58 -24.39 -62.87
CA ASN A 12 5.96 -23.00 -63.31
C ASN A 12 5.24 -22.12 -64.39
N THR A 13 5.04 -20.83 -64.01
CA THR A 13 5.23 -19.55 -64.77
C THR A 13 4.32 -19.18 -65.98
N THR A 14 4.15 -17.92 -66.45
CA THR A 14 4.83 -16.58 -66.26
C THR A 14 3.85 -15.38 -66.07
N ARG A 15 4.41 -14.18 -65.77
CA ARG A 15 3.75 -12.83 -65.75
C ARG A 15 3.59 -12.22 -67.20
N PRO A 16 3.30 -10.91 -67.40
CA PRO A 16 2.01 -10.19 -67.25
C PRO A 16 1.60 -9.38 -68.52
N ALA A 17 0.41 -8.74 -68.55
CA ALA A 17 0.03 -7.75 -69.58
C ALA A 17 -1.00 -6.70 -69.09
N THR A 18 -1.17 -5.59 -69.82
CA THR A 18 -1.71 -4.32 -69.31
C THR A 18 -2.82 -3.69 -70.17
N LEU A 19 -3.70 -2.90 -69.52
CA LEU A 19 -4.35 -1.65 -70.01
C LEU A 19 -5.56 -1.71 -70.98
N ILE A 20 -6.50 -0.76 -70.76
CA ILE A 20 -7.61 -0.27 -71.65
C ILE A 20 -8.73 -1.29 -71.99
N GLY A 21 -10.03 -1.00 -71.94
CA GLY A 21 -10.76 0.24 -71.58
C GLY A 21 -11.73 0.71 -72.69
N ILE A 22 -13.05 0.60 -72.51
CA ILE A 22 -14.07 1.09 -73.47
C ILE A 22 -15.26 1.73 -72.74
N ILE A 23 -15.85 2.74 -73.36
CA ILE A 23 -16.99 3.53 -72.87
C ILE A 23 -18.28 3.06 -73.55
N SER A 24 -19.38 3.00 -72.80
CA SER A 24 -20.74 2.83 -73.33
C SER A 24 -21.66 3.92 -72.79
N VAL A 25 -22.09 4.85 -73.65
CA VAL A 25 -23.05 5.91 -73.30
C VAL A 25 -24.47 5.42 -73.59
N LEU A 26 -25.36 5.59 -72.61
CA LEU A 26 -26.81 5.59 -72.82
C LEU A 26 -27.41 6.77 -72.06
N ALA A 27 -28.14 7.63 -72.77
CA ALA A 27 -28.82 8.79 -72.20
C ALA A 27 -30.34 8.63 -72.39
N ALA A 28 -31.11 8.80 -71.32
CA ALA A 28 -32.56 8.82 -71.36
C ALA A 28 -33.13 9.79 -70.30
N CYS A 29 -34.24 10.42 -70.67
CA CYS A 29 -34.82 11.60 -70.03
C CYS A 29 -35.11 11.51 -68.53
N GLY A 30 -34.63 12.53 -67.79
CA GLY A 30 -35.48 13.56 -67.18
C GLY A 30 -36.69 13.14 -66.34
N GLY A 31 -36.58 13.33 -65.03
CA GLY A 31 -37.70 13.40 -64.09
C GLY A 31 -37.27 14.18 -62.84
N GLY A 32 -37.85 15.37 -62.63
CA GLY A 32 -37.51 16.22 -61.47
C GLY A 32 -38.27 15.79 -60.22
N GLY A 33 -37.55 15.47 -59.14
CA GLY A 33 -38.13 15.18 -57.82
C GLY A 33 -37.23 15.76 -56.73
N SER A 34 -37.82 16.54 -55.82
CA SER A 34 -37.09 17.20 -54.72
C SER A 34 -36.87 16.23 -53.56
N GLY A 35 -35.77 15.47 -53.60
CA GLY A 35 -35.26 14.69 -52.48
C GLY A 35 -34.08 15.41 -51.81
N SER A 36 -34.11 15.56 -50.49
CA SER A 36 -32.98 16.09 -49.72
C SER A 36 -32.05 14.95 -49.33
N ASP A 37 -31.11 14.62 -50.21
CA ASP A 37 -30.06 13.62 -49.94
C ASP A 37 -29.09 14.15 -48.86
N ALA A 38 -29.44 13.92 -47.60
CA ALA A 38 -28.48 13.97 -46.52
C ALA A 38 -27.47 12.83 -46.74
N ALA A 39 -26.22 13.18 -47.03
CA ALA A 39 -25.14 12.19 -47.11
C ALA A 39 -25.11 11.38 -45.81
N PRO A 40 -24.94 10.04 -45.87
CA PRO A 40 -24.92 9.22 -44.67
C PRO A 40 -23.76 9.67 -43.79
N VAL A 41 -24.09 10.30 -42.67
CA VAL A 41 -23.10 10.73 -41.68
C VAL A 41 -22.54 9.47 -41.05
N SER A 42 -21.43 8.99 -41.60
CA SER A 42 -20.58 7.99 -40.97
C SER A 42 -19.95 8.64 -39.75
N THR A 43 -20.73 8.78 -38.67
CA THR A 43 -20.20 9.01 -37.34
C THR A 43 -19.24 7.86 -37.05
N ALA A 44 -17.93 8.16 -37.06
CA ALA A 44 -16.98 7.28 -36.39
C ALA A 44 -17.52 7.01 -34.98
N PRO A 45 -17.41 5.78 -34.47
CA PRO A 45 -17.79 5.51 -33.08
C PRO A 45 -17.06 6.51 -32.17
N PRO A 46 -17.71 7.00 -31.09
CA PRO A 46 -17.04 7.88 -30.16
C PRO A 46 -15.74 7.22 -29.68
N PRO A 47 -14.68 8.00 -29.39
CA PRO A 47 -13.46 7.43 -28.84
C PRO A 47 -13.81 6.65 -27.57
N PRO A 48 -13.24 5.45 -27.35
CA PRO A 48 -13.62 4.60 -26.23
C PRO A 48 -13.45 5.35 -24.90
N THR A 49 -14.55 5.51 -24.18
CA THR A 49 -14.55 6.00 -22.79
C THR A 49 -14.13 4.85 -21.89
N GLY A 50 -13.17 5.11 -21.02
CA GLY A 50 -12.74 4.09 -20.06
C GLY A 50 -13.72 3.93 -18.92
N LEU A 51 -13.54 2.88 -18.11
CA LEU A 51 -14.42 2.57 -16.96
C LEU A 51 -14.73 3.79 -16.06
N TRP A 52 -13.76 4.68 -15.83
CA TRP A 52 -13.97 5.96 -15.16
C TRP A 52 -13.95 7.14 -16.13
N VAL A 53 -14.94 8.03 -15.97
CA VAL A 53 -15.09 9.28 -16.74
C VAL A 53 -15.15 10.49 -15.82
N SER A 54 -14.74 11.66 -16.32
CA SER A 54 -14.85 12.95 -15.64
C SER A 54 -15.40 14.03 -16.60
N GLY A 55 -15.89 15.14 -16.04
CA GLY A 55 -16.55 16.20 -16.82
C GLY A 55 -17.95 15.79 -17.32
N GLY A 56 -18.39 16.37 -18.43
CA GLY A 56 -19.72 16.17 -19.03
C GLY A 56 -20.55 17.45 -19.04
N ALA A 57 -21.88 17.31 -19.14
CA ALA A 57 -22.79 18.44 -18.95
C ALA A 57 -22.78 18.92 -17.49
N THR A 58 -23.02 20.21 -17.25
CA THR A 58 -23.08 20.79 -15.90
C THR A 58 -24.12 20.09 -15.02
N GLY A 59 -23.72 19.66 -13.82
CA GLY A 59 -24.52 18.84 -12.92
C GLY A 59 -24.41 17.33 -13.16
N SER A 60 -23.51 16.85 -14.01
CA SER A 60 -23.27 15.42 -14.24
C SER A 60 -22.73 14.70 -12.99
N GLY A 61 -21.83 15.33 -12.24
CA GLY A 61 -21.29 14.79 -10.98
C GLY A 61 -22.32 14.82 -9.87
N LEU A 62 -23.13 15.89 -9.81
CA LEU A 62 -24.27 15.99 -8.89
C LEU A 62 -25.33 14.91 -9.18
N SER A 63 -25.60 14.63 -10.46
CA SER A 63 -26.52 13.56 -10.87
C SER A 63 -26.00 12.17 -10.49
N ALA A 64 -24.71 11.91 -10.69
CA ALA A 64 -24.08 10.65 -10.30
C ALA A 64 -24.08 10.44 -8.78
N PHE A 65 -23.74 11.49 -8.00
CA PHE A 65 -23.83 11.43 -6.54
C PHE A 65 -25.26 11.09 -6.07
N ARG A 66 -26.28 11.78 -6.61
CA ARG A 66 -27.69 11.54 -6.28
C ARG A 66 -28.13 10.11 -6.62
N ALA A 67 -27.63 9.53 -7.72
CA ALA A 67 -27.92 8.14 -8.07
C ALA A 67 -27.32 7.14 -7.06
N ARG A 68 -26.06 7.33 -6.63
CA ARG A 68 -25.39 6.46 -5.65
C ARG A 68 -26.00 6.61 -4.25
N ALA A 69 -26.26 7.84 -3.81
CA ALA A 69 -26.92 8.14 -2.53
C ALA A 69 -28.38 7.66 -2.48
N GLY A 70 -29.10 7.68 -3.61
CA GLY A 70 -30.47 7.16 -3.72
C GLY A 70 -30.57 5.64 -3.60
N ALA A 71 -29.46 4.89 -3.72
CA ALA A 71 -29.44 3.44 -3.68
C ALA A 71 -29.21 2.83 -2.28
N LEU A 72 -29.09 3.63 -1.21
CA LEU A 72 -28.67 3.19 0.13
C LEU A 72 -29.48 2.00 0.71
N SER A 73 -30.79 1.93 0.48
CA SER A 73 -31.67 0.84 0.96
C SER A 73 -31.35 -0.51 0.33
N THR A 74 -30.89 -0.51 -0.93
CA THR A 74 -30.44 -1.73 -1.64
C THR A 74 -29.12 -2.29 -1.09
N SER A 75 -28.38 -1.49 -0.32
CA SER A 75 -27.14 -1.90 0.36
C SER A 75 -27.39 -2.26 1.83
N ALA A 76 -28.27 -1.53 2.53
CA ALA A 76 -28.71 -1.84 3.90
C ALA A 76 -29.34 -3.23 4.05
N THR A 77 -29.86 -3.81 2.96
CA THR A 77 -30.47 -5.15 2.93
C THR A 77 -29.49 -6.30 2.66
N ARG A 78 -28.25 -6.04 2.23
CA ARG A 78 -27.22 -7.09 2.06
C ARG A 78 -26.33 -7.30 3.29
N SER A 79 -26.22 -6.30 4.17
CA SER A 79 -25.34 -6.36 5.36
C SER A 79 -25.87 -7.23 6.52
N GLY A 80 -26.86 -8.10 6.27
CA GLY A 80 -27.26 -9.17 7.20
C GLY A 80 -26.46 -10.46 7.02
N ALA A 81 -25.68 -10.57 5.94
CA ALA A 81 -24.69 -11.61 5.76
C ALA A 81 -23.33 -11.10 6.23
N ASP A 82 -23.09 -11.15 7.54
CA ASP A 82 -21.72 -11.16 8.06
C ASP A 82 -21.07 -12.48 7.59
N VAL A 83 -20.38 -12.44 6.45
CA VAL A 83 -19.31 -13.41 6.17
C VAL A 83 -18.33 -13.25 7.32
N GLY A 84 -18.25 -14.27 8.17
CA GLY A 84 -17.48 -14.20 9.40
C GLY A 84 -15.99 -14.09 9.11
N ILE A 85 -15.49 -12.86 9.00
CA ILE A 85 -14.06 -12.61 8.82
C ILE A 85 -13.36 -13.09 10.09
N ALA A 86 -12.65 -14.22 9.95
CA ALA A 86 -11.95 -14.85 11.05
C ALA A 86 -10.68 -14.08 11.38
N GLY A 87 -10.74 -13.27 12.45
CA GLY A 87 -9.61 -12.49 12.95
C GLY A 87 -9.70 -10.99 12.64
N PRO A 88 -8.86 -10.17 13.29
CA PRO A 88 -8.81 -8.73 13.04
C PRO A 88 -8.22 -8.46 11.66
N VAL A 89 -8.97 -7.76 10.79
CA VAL A 89 -8.43 -7.22 9.53
C VAL A 89 -7.50 -6.06 9.85
N THR A 90 -6.22 -6.37 10.07
CA THR A 90 -5.17 -5.37 10.22
C THR A 90 -4.93 -4.68 8.87
N SER A 91 -5.33 -3.42 8.76
CA SER A 91 -5.05 -2.58 7.60
C SER A 91 -3.57 -2.17 7.61
N ALA A 92 -2.70 -2.98 6.99
CA ALA A 92 -1.29 -2.68 6.78
C ALA A 92 -1.10 -1.61 5.67
N PRO A 93 -0.05 -0.77 5.74
CA PRO A 93 0.16 0.33 4.80
C PRO A 93 0.60 -0.11 3.40
N SER A 94 0.11 0.63 2.40
CA SER A 94 0.21 0.42 0.94
C SER A 94 1.59 0.07 0.40
N GLY A 95 1.66 -0.65 -0.74
CA GLY A 95 2.82 -1.51 -1.04
C GLY A 95 3.19 -1.76 -2.52
N GLY A 96 4.42 -2.24 -2.77
CA GLY A 96 5.22 -1.95 -3.98
C GLY A 96 6.55 -2.73 -4.13
N ALA A 97 7.36 -2.34 -5.14
CA ALA A 97 8.64 -2.93 -5.54
C ALA A 97 9.86 -2.08 -5.18
N GLY A 98 11.02 -2.71 -5.03
CA GLY A 98 12.28 -1.95 -5.02
C GLY A 98 12.55 -1.09 -3.79
N ALA A 99 11.85 -1.31 -2.66
CA ALA A 99 12.26 -0.77 -1.36
C ALA A 99 13.75 -0.98 -1.14
N ALA A 100 14.46 0.14 -0.96
CA ALA A 100 15.69 0.11 -0.21
C ALA A 100 15.32 -0.20 1.25
N GLY A 101 16.07 -1.10 1.87
CA GLY A 101 16.21 -1.06 3.33
C GLY A 101 16.80 0.31 3.64
N GLY A 102 15.99 1.17 4.29
CA GLY A 102 16.08 2.62 4.16
C GLY A 102 17.49 3.12 4.42
N SER A 103 18.25 3.41 3.37
CA SER A 103 19.65 3.83 3.47
C SER A 103 19.82 5.09 2.64
N GLY A 104 20.15 6.19 3.31
CA GLY A 104 20.60 7.38 2.60
C GLY A 104 21.88 7.02 1.85
N THR A 105 21.85 6.98 0.53
CA THR A 105 22.93 6.41 -0.29
C THR A 105 24.20 7.26 -0.18
N GLY A 106 25.15 6.78 0.64
CA GLY A 106 26.36 7.52 1.04
C GLY A 106 26.21 8.44 2.26
N ALA A 107 25.04 8.46 2.93
CA ALA A 107 24.77 9.29 4.11
C ALA A 107 25.18 8.63 5.45
N GLY A 108 25.40 7.31 5.47
CA GLY A 108 25.91 6.58 6.64
C GLY A 108 24.88 6.24 7.72
N PHE A 109 23.59 6.53 7.50
CA PHE A 109 22.50 6.22 8.43
C PHE A 109 21.28 5.61 7.75
N SER A 110 20.46 4.92 8.55
CA SER A 110 19.19 4.34 8.12
C SER A 110 18.01 5.29 8.27
N THR A 111 17.06 5.22 7.33
CA THR A 111 15.77 5.91 7.35
C THR A 111 14.62 4.90 7.50
N THR A 112 13.37 5.39 7.56
CA THR A 112 12.16 4.55 7.45
C THR A 112 12.31 3.53 6.32
N TYR A 113 11.94 2.27 6.57
CA TYR A 113 11.83 1.27 5.50
C TYR A 113 10.72 1.70 4.54
N THR A 114 11.12 2.32 3.41
CA THR A 114 10.19 2.68 2.34
C THR A 114 9.82 1.44 1.53
N LEU A 115 9.22 1.64 0.37
CA LEU A 115 8.52 0.60 -0.36
C LEU A 115 8.97 0.50 -1.81
N GLU A 116 9.10 1.68 -2.39
CA GLU A 116 9.87 2.02 -3.58
C GLU A 116 11.01 2.92 -3.08
N ALA A 117 12.21 2.82 -3.64
CA ALA A 117 13.34 3.64 -3.20
C ALA A 117 13.08 5.15 -3.34
N ASP A 118 12.34 5.56 -4.37
CA ASP A 118 12.06 6.97 -4.70
C ASP A 118 10.76 7.53 -4.05
N VAL A 119 10.05 6.72 -3.25
CA VAL A 119 8.77 7.09 -2.63
C VAL A 119 8.87 6.98 -1.11
N ASP A 120 8.97 8.13 -0.44
CA ASP A 120 9.03 8.24 1.02
C ASP A 120 7.62 8.09 1.64
N GLU A 121 7.56 7.46 2.81
CA GLU A 121 6.34 7.01 3.49
C GLU A 121 6.21 7.67 4.87
N PRO A 122 5.01 8.06 5.31
CA PRO A 122 4.85 8.74 6.60
C PRO A 122 5.07 7.74 7.74
N ASP A 123 5.91 8.12 8.72
CA ASP A 123 6.27 7.24 9.84
C ASP A 123 6.43 8.02 11.15
N ILE A 124 6.28 7.35 12.29
CA ILE A 124 6.27 7.96 13.63
C ILE A 124 7.65 8.40 14.09
N LEU A 125 8.71 7.89 13.45
CA LEU A 125 10.10 8.28 13.66
C LEU A 125 10.70 8.68 12.31
N LYS A 126 11.37 9.83 12.27
CA LYS A 126 12.16 10.28 11.12
C LYS A 126 13.54 10.76 11.58
N TYR A 127 14.53 10.60 10.72
CA TYR A 127 15.92 10.99 10.96
C TYR A 127 16.55 11.48 9.65
N ASP A 128 17.33 12.57 9.72
CA ASP A 128 18.02 13.16 8.57
C ASP A 128 19.56 13.22 8.71
N GLY A 129 20.11 12.64 9.78
CA GLY A 129 21.54 12.60 10.07
C GLY A 129 21.98 13.54 11.21
N GLU A 130 21.18 14.56 11.53
CA GLU A 130 21.45 15.50 12.62
C GLU A 130 20.24 15.62 13.58
N LEU A 131 19.02 15.58 13.04
CA LEU A 131 17.77 15.71 13.76
C LEU A 131 16.97 14.39 13.72
N LEU A 132 16.69 13.83 14.89
CA LEU A 132 15.75 12.73 15.08
C LEU A 132 14.43 13.28 15.62
N VAL A 133 13.31 12.92 15.01
CA VAL A 133 11.97 13.37 15.40
C VAL A 133 11.08 12.17 15.69
N THR A 134 10.41 12.15 16.84
CA THR A 134 9.44 11.10 17.21
C THR A 134 8.06 11.68 17.50
N ALA A 135 7.02 10.93 17.14
CA ALA A 135 5.62 11.29 17.39
C ALA A 135 4.88 10.22 18.20
N PRO A 136 4.02 10.63 19.15
CA PRO A 136 3.18 9.72 19.93
C PRO A 136 2.01 9.25 19.06
N THR A 137 2.20 8.08 18.42
CA THR A 137 1.12 7.33 17.81
C THR A 137 0.19 6.72 18.86
N ARG A 138 -1.06 6.46 18.47
CA ARG A 138 -1.87 5.41 19.08
C ARG A 138 -1.94 4.26 18.11
N SER A 139 -1.07 3.26 18.25
CA SER A 139 -1.11 2.05 17.42
C SER A 139 -0.97 0.82 18.32
N ALA A 140 -2.08 0.54 19.01
CA ALA A 140 -2.32 -0.73 19.65
C ALA A 140 -3.58 -1.32 19.00
N CYS A 141 -3.41 -2.36 18.17
CA CYS A 141 -4.49 -3.31 17.94
C CYS A 141 -4.65 -4.18 19.20
N CYS A 142 -5.86 -4.72 19.41
CA CYS A 142 -6.32 -5.25 20.69
C CYS A 142 -6.46 -4.17 21.79
N PHE A 143 -7.26 -4.48 22.81
CA PHE A 143 -7.67 -3.49 23.80
C PHE A 143 -6.50 -3.07 24.70
N ILE A 144 -6.15 -1.78 24.68
CA ILE A 144 -5.68 -1.14 25.92
C ILE A 144 -6.85 -1.17 26.89
N LEU A 145 -6.88 -2.19 27.76
CA LEU A 145 -7.57 -2.09 29.03
C LEU A 145 -6.96 -0.88 29.74
N ALA A 146 -7.77 0.17 29.94
CA ALA A 146 -7.33 1.41 30.55
C ALA A 146 -6.55 1.12 31.83
N ASP A 147 -5.31 1.62 31.86
CA ASP A 147 -4.20 1.28 32.75
C ASP A 147 -4.61 0.40 33.94
N VAL A 148 -4.33 -0.91 33.84
CA VAL A 148 -4.39 -1.81 35.00
C VAL A 148 -3.41 -1.24 36.02
N ALA A 149 -3.95 -0.57 37.04
CA ALA A 149 -3.19 0.33 37.89
C ALA A 149 -2.08 -0.43 38.63
N VAL A 150 -0.88 -0.39 38.05
CA VAL A 150 0.37 -0.73 38.72
C VAL A 150 0.42 0.11 40.00
N ALA A 151 0.74 -0.53 41.12
CA ALA A 151 0.73 0.16 42.41
C ALA A 151 1.63 1.41 42.34
N PRO A 152 1.21 2.55 42.91
CA PRO A 152 1.91 3.83 42.75
C PRO A 152 3.18 3.89 43.59
N ASP A 153 4.20 3.13 43.19
CA ASP A 153 5.54 3.19 43.75
C ASP A 153 6.27 4.44 43.23
N ALA A 154 6.69 5.28 44.18
CA ALA A 154 7.27 6.62 44.03
C ALA A 154 6.34 7.71 43.42
N PRO A 155 6.06 8.81 44.15
CA PRO A 155 5.37 9.96 43.59
C PRO A 155 6.32 10.74 42.67
N SER A 156 6.15 10.61 41.35
CA SER A 156 6.76 11.54 40.40
C SER A 156 6.25 12.96 40.65
N SER A 157 7.16 13.91 40.80
CA SER A 157 6.84 15.34 40.98
C SER A 157 6.72 16.10 39.65
N ALA A 158 6.89 15.42 38.51
CA ALA A 158 6.66 16.00 37.20
C ALA A 158 5.15 16.05 36.90
N THR A 159 4.65 17.23 36.52
CA THR A 159 3.36 17.32 35.82
C THR A 159 3.50 16.57 34.50
N PRO A 160 2.59 15.63 34.15
CA PRO A 160 2.66 14.94 32.86
C PRO A 160 2.66 15.93 31.69
N GLU A 161 3.67 15.85 30.83
CA GLU A 161 3.68 16.63 29.59
C GLU A 161 2.54 16.11 28.68
N GLY A 162 1.83 17.02 28.01
CA GLY A 162 0.78 16.65 27.06
C GLY A 162 1.34 15.87 25.86
N PRO A 163 0.49 15.25 25.03
CA PRO A 163 0.95 14.65 23.78
C PRO A 163 1.67 15.71 22.94
N HIS A 164 2.84 15.38 22.41
CA HIS A 164 3.71 16.30 21.69
C HIS A 164 4.60 15.51 20.73
N ILE A 165 4.99 16.10 19.60
CA ILE A 165 6.10 15.60 18.78
C ILE A 165 7.41 16.02 19.46
N SER A 166 8.37 15.12 19.66
CA SER A 166 9.68 15.44 20.23
C SER A 166 10.75 15.58 19.15
N LEU A 167 11.63 16.56 19.32
CA LEU A 167 12.77 16.85 18.43
C LEU A 167 14.06 16.65 19.23
N PHE A 168 14.96 15.80 18.72
CA PHE A 168 16.23 15.45 19.33
C PHE A 168 17.39 15.80 18.39
N GLU A 169 18.35 16.58 18.86
CA GLU A 169 19.65 16.73 18.17
C GLU A 169 20.55 15.53 18.51
N THR A 170 21.20 14.94 17.51
CA THR A 170 21.95 13.68 17.67
C THR A 170 23.46 13.87 17.53
N ASP A 171 24.23 13.24 18.41
CA ASP A 171 25.67 13.04 18.23
C ASP A 171 25.93 11.54 17.98
N ALA A 172 26.06 11.18 16.71
CA ALA A 172 26.37 9.81 16.27
C ALA A 172 27.82 9.37 16.60
N SER A 173 28.71 10.30 16.95
CA SER A 173 30.06 9.97 17.45
C SER A 173 30.09 9.68 18.95
N ALA A 174 29.15 10.24 19.70
CA ALA A 174 28.97 10.01 21.14
C ALA A 174 27.87 8.97 21.47
N GLY A 175 27.15 8.46 20.47
CA GLY A 175 26.06 7.48 20.64
C GLY A 175 24.83 8.05 21.36
N GLN A 176 24.57 9.35 21.20
CA GLN A 176 23.65 10.12 22.05
C GLN A 176 22.65 10.93 21.24
N ALA A 177 21.53 11.29 21.88
CA ALA A 177 20.54 12.25 21.38
C ALA A 177 20.00 13.08 22.56
N GLU A 178 19.91 14.40 22.40
CA GLU A 178 19.37 15.33 23.42
C GLU A 178 18.04 15.93 22.94
N ARG A 179 17.00 15.89 23.78
CA ARG A 179 15.68 16.45 23.48
C ARG A 179 15.71 17.98 23.56
N VAL A 180 16.03 18.63 22.45
CA VAL A 180 16.17 20.09 22.35
C VAL A 180 14.85 20.83 22.16
N GLY A 181 13.79 20.18 21.66
CA GLY A 181 12.51 20.85 21.41
C GLY A 181 11.30 19.91 21.33
N SER A 182 10.11 20.51 21.34
CA SER A 182 8.85 19.78 21.14
C SER A 182 7.77 20.63 20.45
N ILE A 183 6.80 19.97 19.84
CA ILE A 183 5.60 20.58 19.24
C ILE A 183 4.38 20.00 19.98
N PRO A 184 3.67 20.77 20.81
CA PRO A 184 2.52 20.27 21.55
C PRO A 184 1.34 19.97 20.61
N LEU A 185 0.63 18.89 20.90
CA LEU A 185 -0.59 18.45 20.22
C LEU A 185 -1.81 18.71 21.12
N ALA A 186 -2.98 18.93 20.52
CA ALA A 186 -4.24 18.97 21.26
C ALA A 186 -4.60 17.58 21.83
N ALA A 187 -5.45 17.55 22.85
CA ALA A 187 -5.83 16.30 23.53
C ALA A 187 -6.54 15.28 22.61
N ASP A 188 -7.19 15.76 21.54
CA ASP A 188 -7.88 15.00 20.50
C ASP A 188 -7.01 14.72 19.25
N GLU A 189 -5.95 15.49 19.01
CA GLU A 189 -5.06 15.33 17.84
C GLU A 189 -4.20 14.06 17.93
N ARG A 190 -4.11 13.33 16.82
CA ARG A 190 -3.22 12.16 16.64
C ARG A 190 -2.29 12.42 15.47
N VAL A 191 -1.05 11.95 15.57
CA VAL A 191 -0.10 11.94 14.45
C VAL A 191 -0.16 10.55 13.82
N GLU A 192 -0.55 10.49 12.55
CA GLU A 192 -0.54 9.27 11.74
C GLU A 192 0.86 8.98 11.18
N GLY A 193 1.69 10.03 11.03
CA GLY A 193 3.10 9.92 10.69
C GLY A 193 3.74 11.27 10.37
N LEU A 194 5.05 11.24 10.17
CA LEU A 194 5.90 12.39 9.85
C LEU A 194 6.60 12.19 8.51
N TYR A 195 6.92 13.29 7.85
CA TYR A 195 8.03 13.38 6.89
C TYR A 195 9.06 14.39 7.42
N LEU A 196 10.33 14.20 7.04
CA LEU A 196 11.43 15.09 7.40
C LEU A 196 12.28 15.36 6.15
N THR A 197 12.47 16.63 5.82
CA THR A 197 13.18 17.06 4.60
C THR A 197 13.94 18.37 4.86
N SER A 198 15.27 18.34 4.96
CA SER A 198 16.15 19.52 4.91
C SER A 198 15.67 20.71 5.77
N GLY A 199 15.55 20.50 7.09
CA GLY A 199 15.06 21.52 8.03
C GLY A 199 13.56 21.82 7.93
N ARG A 200 12.77 20.97 7.26
CA ARG A 200 11.29 21.00 7.27
C ARG A 200 10.75 19.69 7.82
N LEU A 201 9.84 19.80 8.78
CA LEU A 201 9.09 18.68 9.36
C LEU A 201 7.64 18.79 8.89
N GLN A 202 7.09 17.75 8.29
CA GLN A 202 5.69 17.70 7.88
C GLN A 202 4.95 16.66 8.72
N ALA A 203 4.13 17.13 9.66
CA ALA A 203 3.32 16.28 10.53
C ALA A 203 1.96 16.02 9.89
N LEU A 204 1.67 14.75 9.61
CA LEU A 204 0.38 14.28 9.13
C LEU A 204 -0.45 13.81 10.33
N MET A 205 -1.57 14.49 10.56
CA MET A 205 -2.43 14.30 11.72
C MET A 205 -3.85 13.95 11.29
N SER A 206 -4.58 13.28 12.18
CA SER A 206 -6.02 13.09 12.02
C SER A 206 -6.77 13.18 13.36
N THR A 207 -8.09 13.31 13.27
CA THR A 207 -9.02 13.06 14.39
C THR A 207 -9.63 11.64 14.36
N ALA A 208 -9.12 10.78 13.48
CA ALA A 208 -9.51 9.38 13.32
C ALA A 208 -8.63 8.46 14.20
N TRP A 209 -8.80 7.15 13.99
CA TRP A 209 -7.79 6.16 14.34
C TRP A 209 -7.69 5.14 13.20
N TRP A 210 -6.47 4.79 12.80
CA TRP A 210 -6.21 3.82 11.74
C TRP A 210 -6.09 2.40 12.32
N GLY A 211 -6.77 1.41 11.72
CA GLY A 211 -6.73 0.01 12.20
C GLY A 211 -8.05 -0.77 12.19
N VAL A 212 -9.20 -0.14 11.91
CA VAL A 212 -10.51 -0.86 11.82
C VAL A 212 -11.44 -0.33 10.71
N PHE A 213 -10.96 0.56 9.83
CA PHE A 213 -11.85 1.59 9.29
C PHE A 213 -11.99 1.73 7.76
N GLY A 214 -11.24 0.99 6.93
CA GLY A 214 -11.21 1.10 5.45
C GLY A 214 -12.58 1.22 4.74
N GLU A 215 -13.23 0.10 4.36
CA GLU A 215 -14.61 0.14 3.82
C GLU A 215 -15.62 0.69 4.83
N ARG A 216 -15.33 0.60 6.13
CA ARG A 216 -16.27 1.02 7.18
C ARG A 216 -16.51 2.54 7.15
N LEU A 217 -15.52 3.37 6.79
CA LEU A 217 -15.69 4.81 6.60
C LEU A 217 -16.49 5.20 5.34
N ALA A 218 -16.60 4.29 4.37
CA ALA A 218 -17.52 4.45 3.23
C ALA A 218 -18.98 4.13 3.60
N ARG A 219 -19.26 3.61 4.80
CA ARG A 219 -20.64 3.41 5.30
C ARG A 219 -21.09 4.68 6.05
N PRO A 220 -22.13 5.42 5.58
CA PRO A 220 -22.54 6.68 6.21
C PRO A 220 -22.94 6.56 7.69
N THR A 221 -23.33 5.37 8.14
CA THR A 221 -23.66 5.06 9.55
C THR A 221 -22.45 4.96 10.48
N LEU A 222 -21.24 4.79 9.94
CA LEU A 222 -20.00 4.65 10.69
C LEU A 222 -19.06 5.85 10.50
N TRP A 223 -19.50 6.87 9.76
CA TRP A 223 -18.77 8.11 9.58
C TRP A 223 -18.73 8.92 10.89
N GLN A 224 -17.56 9.50 11.20
CA GLN A 224 -17.30 10.16 12.49
C GLN A 224 -16.91 11.65 12.39
N ASN A 225 -17.17 12.31 11.24
CA ASN A 225 -16.78 13.70 10.98
C ASN A 225 -15.28 13.95 11.18
N GLN A 226 -14.46 13.06 10.61
CA GLN A 226 -13.01 13.09 10.78
C GLN A 226 -12.37 14.20 9.93
N GLU A 227 -11.29 14.79 10.44
CA GLU A 227 -10.43 15.75 9.74
C GLU A 227 -9.05 15.12 9.52
N THR A 228 -8.49 15.30 8.33
CA THR A 228 -7.08 15.03 8.00
C THR A 228 -6.36 16.37 7.91
N ARG A 229 -5.17 16.48 8.53
CA ARG A 229 -4.40 17.71 8.57
C ARG A 229 -2.93 17.47 8.25
N LEU A 230 -2.36 18.31 7.39
CA LEU A 230 -0.92 18.37 7.13
C LEU A 230 -0.39 19.72 7.64
N SER A 231 0.43 19.69 8.69
CA SER A 231 1.11 20.88 9.22
C SER A 231 2.59 20.82 8.90
N ILE A 232 3.11 21.89 8.31
CA ILE A 232 4.52 22.02 7.91
C ILE A 232 5.21 22.97 8.88
N TYR A 233 6.35 22.57 9.43
CA TYR A 233 7.15 23.32 10.39
C TYR A 233 8.55 23.60 9.83
N ASP A 234 9.06 24.79 10.10
CA ASP A 234 10.49 25.08 10.09
C ASP A 234 11.12 24.44 11.32
N VAL A 235 12.13 23.60 11.10
CA VAL A 235 12.90 22.91 12.14
C VAL A 235 14.41 23.11 11.94
N ALA A 236 14.82 24.12 11.15
CA ALA A 236 16.23 24.51 11.01
C ALA A 236 16.84 25.09 12.30
N ILE A 237 16.02 25.33 13.33
CA ILE A 237 16.42 25.50 14.73
C ILE A 237 15.49 24.58 15.54
N PRO A 238 15.87 23.32 15.82
CA PRO A 238 14.99 22.32 16.43
C PRO A 238 14.43 22.70 17.81
N ALA A 239 15.16 23.52 18.57
CA ALA A 239 14.72 24.06 19.86
C ALA A 239 13.57 25.08 19.77
N THR A 240 13.29 25.65 18.59
CA THR A 240 12.21 26.64 18.37
C THR A 240 11.43 26.34 17.08
N PRO A 241 10.69 25.22 17.00
CA PRO A 241 10.01 24.80 15.78
C PRO A 241 8.84 25.74 15.44
N ALA A 242 8.75 26.20 14.19
CA ALA A 242 7.79 27.23 13.78
C ALA A 242 6.86 26.74 12.66
N ARG A 243 5.54 26.70 12.89
CA ARG A 243 4.59 26.25 11.86
C ARG A 243 4.51 27.27 10.71
N LEU A 244 4.80 26.81 9.50
CA LEU A 244 4.83 27.60 8.26
C LEU A 244 3.49 27.60 7.51
N SER A 245 2.79 26.46 7.47
CA SER A 245 1.45 26.36 6.90
C SER A 245 0.71 25.13 7.47
N GLU A 246 -0.62 25.21 7.53
CA GLU A 246 -1.53 24.15 7.95
C GLU A 246 -2.62 23.93 6.88
N LEU A 247 -2.67 22.74 6.28
CA LEU A 247 -3.76 22.32 5.39
C LEU A 247 -4.70 21.37 6.16
N ARG A 248 -6.01 21.64 6.13
CA ARG A 248 -7.08 20.80 6.70
C ARG A 248 -8.02 20.33 5.62
N ILE A 249 -8.43 19.08 5.69
CA ILE A 249 -9.38 18.43 4.78
C ILE A 249 -10.43 17.72 5.66
N GLU A 250 -11.71 18.06 5.52
CA GLU A 250 -12.80 17.24 6.07
C GLU A 250 -12.75 15.86 5.39
N GLY A 251 -12.31 14.82 6.10
CA GLY A 251 -11.97 13.54 5.50
C GLY A 251 -11.08 12.71 6.41
N ALA A 252 -11.21 11.39 6.33
CA ALA A 252 -10.30 10.45 6.95
C ALA A 252 -9.10 10.18 6.02
N LEU A 253 -7.92 9.94 6.57
CA LEU A 253 -6.75 9.55 5.79
C LEU A 253 -6.90 8.11 5.27
N ILE A 254 -6.74 7.91 3.96
CA ILE A 254 -6.53 6.58 3.38
C ILE A 254 -5.03 6.29 3.34
N ALA A 255 -4.26 7.19 2.74
CA ALA A 255 -2.82 7.06 2.58
C ALA A 255 -2.16 8.41 2.31
N SER A 256 -0.87 8.51 2.56
CA SER A 256 -0.01 9.58 2.03
C SER A 256 1.30 8.99 1.55
N ARG A 257 1.92 9.61 0.54
CA ARG A 257 3.28 9.33 0.05
C ARG A 257 3.96 10.61 -0.38
N ARG A 258 5.29 10.67 -0.29
CA ARG A 258 6.10 11.80 -0.77
C ARG A 258 7.03 11.36 -1.90
N VAL A 259 6.98 12.09 -3.02
CA VAL A 259 7.87 11.89 -4.17
C VAL A 259 8.53 13.23 -4.48
N GLY A 260 9.85 13.31 -4.28
CA GLY A 260 10.58 14.58 -4.30
C GLY A 260 9.99 15.60 -3.32
N ASP A 261 9.69 16.81 -3.81
CA ASP A 261 9.10 17.90 -3.03
C ASP A 261 7.55 17.87 -2.98
N GLU A 262 6.90 16.79 -3.44
CA GLU A 262 5.45 16.64 -3.46
C GLU A 262 4.96 15.58 -2.46
N ILE A 263 4.11 15.99 -1.50
CA ILE A 263 3.36 15.08 -0.63
C ILE A 263 1.97 14.87 -1.24
N LEU A 264 1.70 13.65 -1.68
CA LEU A 264 0.36 13.19 -2.03
C LEU A 264 -0.41 12.84 -0.75
N LEU A 265 -1.60 13.42 -0.60
CA LEU A 265 -2.61 13.06 0.40
C LEU A 265 -3.78 12.38 -0.31
N ILE A 266 -4.17 11.20 0.15
CA ILE A 266 -5.38 10.51 -0.28
C ILE A 266 -6.33 10.40 0.92
N THR A 267 -7.51 10.99 0.81
CA THR A 267 -8.50 11.05 1.91
C THR A 267 -9.89 10.61 1.45
N GLN A 268 -10.72 10.13 2.38
CA GLN A 268 -12.13 9.80 2.15
C GLN A 268 -13.04 10.68 3.01
N HIS A 269 -13.93 11.42 2.37
CA HIS A 269 -14.99 12.20 3.00
C HIS A 269 -16.34 11.51 2.80
N THR A 270 -17.21 11.51 3.81
CA THR A 270 -18.63 11.12 3.66
C THR A 270 -19.49 12.28 4.18
N PRO A 271 -20.32 12.94 3.35
CA PRO A 271 -21.04 14.14 3.75
C PRO A 271 -22.22 13.83 4.68
N VAL A 272 -22.38 14.65 5.73
CA VAL A 272 -23.54 14.58 6.65
C VAL A 272 -24.65 15.49 6.14
N ILE A 273 -25.56 14.91 5.37
CA ILE A 273 -26.65 15.62 4.71
C ILE A 273 -27.84 15.79 5.66
N ALA A 274 -28.25 17.03 5.91
CA ALA A 274 -29.33 17.34 6.84
C ALA A 274 -30.68 16.74 6.38
N GLY A 275 -31.30 15.94 7.26
CA GLY A 275 -32.61 15.31 7.00
C GLY A 275 -32.56 14.02 6.18
N LEU A 276 -31.40 13.58 5.69
CA LEU A 276 -31.22 12.30 5.02
C LEU A 276 -31.09 11.15 6.05
N ASN A 277 -31.84 10.07 5.87
CA ASN A 277 -31.67 8.83 6.61
C ASN A 277 -30.50 8.02 6.01
N PRO A 278 -29.38 7.78 6.72
CA PRO A 278 -28.26 6.97 6.21
C PRO A 278 -28.54 5.46 6.15
N SER A 279 -29.60 4.99 6.81
CA SER A 279 -30.10 3.60 6.80
C SER A 279 -31.60 3.57 6.42
N PRO A 280 -31.95 3.88 5.16
CA PRO A 280 -33.33 3.74 4.71
C PRO A 280 -33.70 2.24 4.68
N THR A 281 -34.84 1.89 5.28
CA THR A 281 -35.34 0.50 5.37
C THR A 281 -36.73 0.32 4.79
N THR A 282 -37.40 1.42 4.45
CA THR A 282 -38.74 1.46 3.91
C THR A 282 -38.81 2.37 2.69
N THR A 283 -39.78 2.13 1.79
CA THR A 283 -40.04 3.00 0.64
C THR A 283 -40.44 4.43 1.05
N ALA A 284 -40.83 4.65 2.31
CA ALA A 284 -41.05 5.98 2.88
C ALA A 284 -39.71 6.69 3.17
N ASP A 285 -38.71 5.97 3.70
CA ASP A 285 -37.34 6.50 3.83
C ASP A 285 -36.75 6.84 2.47
N ASP A 286 -36.89 5.94 1.47
CA ASP A 286 -36.42 6.17 0.10
C ASP A 286 -37.03 7.44 -0.50
N SER A 287 -38.34 7.63 -0.30
CA SER A 287 -39.07 8.81 -0.79
C SER A 287 -38.63 10.10 -0.09
N ALA A 288 -38.35 10.05 1.22
CA ALA A 288 -37.83 11.18 1.99
C ALA A 288 -36.39 11.54 1.57
N ASN A 289 -35.52 10.53 1.45
CA ASN A 289 -34.15 10.68 0.97
C ASN A 289 -34.11 11.26 -0.45
N ALA A 290 -34.97 10.79 -1.35
CA ALA A 290 -35.07 11.33 -2.71
C ALA A 290 -35.48 12.82 -2.72
N ALA A 291 -36.36 13.25 -1.81
CA ALA A 291 -36.75 14.65 -1.68
C ALA A 291 -35.60 15.54 -1.15
N VAL A 292 -34.81 15.05 -0.19
CA VAL A 292 -33.60 15.74 0.30
C VAL A 292 -32.52 15.81 -0.79
N LEU A 293 -32.23 14.68 -1.45
CA LEU A 293 -31.27 14.58 -2.54
C LEU A 293 -31.68 15.38 -3.79
N ALA A 294 -32.96 15.73 -3.97
CA ALA A 294 -33.37 16.64 -5.04
C ALA A 294 -32.88 18.09 -4.82
N GLY A 295 -32.74 18.51 -3.55
CA GLY A 295 -32.33 19.86 -3.17
C GLY A 295 -30.82 20.08 -3.03
N ILE A 296 -30.05 19.03 -2.73
CA ILE A 296 -28.62 19.13 -2.37
C ILE A 296 -27.75 19.80 -3.45
N THR A 297 -26.80 20.62 -3.01
CA THR A 297 -25.81 21.34 -3.84
C THR A 297 -24.43 20.68 -3.81
N PRO A 298 -23.54 20.95 -4.78
CA PRO A 298 -22.16 20.42 -4.76
C PRO A 298 -21.33 20.81 -3.53
N ALA A 299 -21.66 21.93 -2.88
CA ALA A 299 -20.97 22.43 -1.68
C ALA A 299 -21.37 21.69 -0.39
N GLU A 300 -22.41 20.85 -0.44
CA GLU A 300 -22.83 19.95 0.64
C GLU A 300 -22.32 18.50 0.42
N ILE A 301 -21.56 18.27 -0.66
CA ILE A 301 -21.06 16.96 -1.10
C ILE A 301 -19.53 16.91 -1.06
N LEU A 302 -18.88 17.97 -1.57
CA LEU A 302 -17.42 18.08 -1.56
C LEU A 302 -16.92 18.40 -0.13
N PRO A 303 -15.80 17.81 0.31
CA PRO A 303 -15.20 18.13 1.59
C PRO A 303 -14.77 19.60 1.66
N ARG A 304 -14.97 20.25 2.82
CA ARG A 304 -14.30 21.52 3.08
C ARG A 304 -12.79 21.29 3.14
N ILE A 305 -12.05 22.11 2.41
CA ILE A 305 -10.61 22.20 2.50
C ILE A 305 -10.28 23.62 2.95
N THR A 306 -9.45 23.75 3.98
CA THR A 306 -8.92 25.05 4.42
C THR A 306 -7.40 25.02 4.48
N ARG A 307 -6.78 26.17 4.22
CA ARG A 307 -5.35 26.38 4.41
C ARG A 307 -5.15 27.61 5.26
N ASP A 308 -4.40 27.48 6.34
CA ASP A 308 -4.12 28.54 7.32
C ASP A 308 -5.41 29.23 7.82
N GLY A 309 -6.48 28.43 7.97
CA GLY A 309 -7.83 28.83 8.36
C GLY A 309 -8.72 29.39 7.23
N ALA A 310 -8.16 29.70 6.06
CA ALA A 310 -8.93 30.21 4.92
C ALA A 310 -9.48 29.06 4.03
N PRO A 311 -10.76 29.05 3.63
CA PRO A 311 -11.30 28.01 2.75
C PRO A 311 -10.73 28.11 1.33
N ILE A 312 -10.41 26.96 0.73
CA ILE A 312 -9.89 26.87 -0.65
C ILE A 312 -10.73 25.91 -1.51
N ASN A 313 -11.14 26.38 -2.69
CA ASN A 313 -11.96 25.60 -3.63
C ASN A 313 -11.07 24.98 -4.71
N VAL A 314 -10.48 23.83 -4.41
CA VAL A 314 -9.58 23.08 -5.33
C VAL A 314 -10.24 21.87 -6.00
N LEU A 315 -11.51 21.58 -5.68
CA LEU A 315 -12.30 20.48 -6.24
C LEU A 315 -13.57 21.01 -6.93
N GLY A 316 -14.08 20.24 -7.90
CA GLY A 316 -15.36 20.51 -8.57
C GLY A 316 -16.07 19.20 -8.91
N LEU A 317 -17.33 19.08 -8.50
CA LEU A 317 -18.04 17.79 -8.45
C LEU A 317 -18.23 17.14 -9.83
N ASP A 318 -18.50 17.93 -10.87
CA ASP A 318 -18.62 17.42 -12.25
C ASP A 318 -17.28 16.91 -12.81
N SER A 319 -16.17 17.39 -12.27
CA SER A 319 -14.80 16.96 -12.63
C SER A 319 -14.34 15.71 -11.86
N CYS A 320 -15.09 15.23 -10.86
CA CYS A 320 -14.73 14.00 -10.17
C CYS A 320 -14.86 12.78 -11.10
N LEU A 321 -13.88 11.87 -11.01
CA LEU A 321 -13.91 10.57 -11.67
C LEU A 321 -15.04 9.72 -11.09
N ARG A 322 -15.74 8.99 -11.95
CA ARG A 322 -16.90 8.15 -11.59
C ARG A 322 -17.11 7.10 -12.67
N GLN A 323 -17.77 6.01 -12.32
CA GLN A 323 -18.01 4.91 -13.23
C GLN A 323 -18.95 5.31 -14.39
N ASP A 324 -18.56 5.00 -15.63
CA ASP A 324 -19.45 5.01 -16.77
C ASP A 324 -20.31 3.74 -16.74
N ALA A 325 -21.60 3.88 -16.42
CA ALA A 325 -22.54 2.76 -16.31
C ALA A 325 -22.85 2.06 -17.65
N SER A 326 -22.30 2.54 -18.77
CA SER A 326 -22.34 1.86 -20.07
C SER A 326 -21.08 1.04 -20.39
N HIS A 327 -20.03 1.12 -19.57
CA HIS A 327 -18.77 0.42 -19.80
C HIS A 327 -18.88 -1.10 -19.49
N PRO A 328 -18.25 -2.01 -20.26
CA PRO A 328 -18.35 -3.46 -20.03
C PRO A 328 -17.84 -3.94 -18.66
N LEU A 329 -16.91 -3.23 -18.03
CA LEU A 329 -16.43 -3.52 -16.67
C LEU A 329 -17.29 -2.90 -15.56
N ALA A 330 -18.34 -2.14 -15.90
CA ALA A 330 -19.15 -1.43 -14.92
C ALA A 330 -20.02 -2.37 -14.07
N VAL A 331 -20.00 -2.17 -12.76
CA VAL A 331 -20.83 -2.93 -11.81
C VAL A 331 -21.63 -2.01 -10.91
N ASN A 332 -22.73 -2.52 -10.36
CA ASN A 332 -23.44 -1.85 -9.27
C ASN A 332 -22.55 -1.91 -8.02
N THR A 333 -21.74 -0.89 -7.75
CA THR A 333 -20.92 -0.76 -6.53
C THR A 333 -21.83 -0.67 -5.29
N PRO A 334 -21.31 -0.91 -4.07
CA PRO A 334 -22.05 -0.60 -2.84
C PRO A 334 -22.51 0.86 -2.83
N ALA A 335 -23.75 1.10 -2.39
CA ALA A 335 -24.27 2.47 -2.30
C ALA A 335 -23.54 3.23 -1.20
N THR A 336 -22.70 4.18 -1.61
CA THR A 336 -21.99 5.08 -0.70
C THR A 336 -22.10 6.53 -1.15
N MET A 337 -22.02 7.42 -0.18
CA MET A 337 -21.94 8.87 -0.39
C MET A 337 -20.48 9.36 -0.33
N SER A 338 -19.50 8.46 -0.29
CA SER A 338 -18.11 8.88 -0.14
C SER A 338 -17.57 9.62 -1.36
N VAL A 339 -16.76 10.64 -1.08
CA VAL A 339 -15.90 11.36 -2.02
C VAL A 339 -14.46 11.11 -1.58
N VAL A 340 -13.70 10.41 -2.41
CA VAL A 340 -12.26 10.24 -2.20
C VAL A 340 -11.53 11.38 -2.92
N THR A 341 -10.53 11.96 -2.28
CA THR A 341 -9.72 13.06 -2.85
C THR A 341 -8.25 12.67 -2.94
N LEU A 342 -7.58 13.12 -4.00
CA LEU A 342 -6.16 12.99 -4.24
C LEU A 342 -5.59 14.40 -4.36
N ILE A 343 -4.81 14.85 -3.39
CA ILE A 343 -4.30 16.22 -3.30
C ILE A 343 -2.78 16.17 -3.14
N ALA A 344 -2.04 16.70 -4.12
CA ALA A 344 -0.59 16.84 -4.03
C ALA A 344 -0.24 18.24 -3.50
N VAL A 345 0.66 18.29 -2.52
CA VAL A 345 1.03 19.48 -1.76
C VAL A 345 2.55 19.64 -1.78
N ASN A 346 3.06 20.86 -1.98
CA ASN A 346 4.51 21.09 -1.88
C ASN A 346 4.99 20.97 -0.42
N ALA A 347 5.94 20.07 -0.19
CA ALA A 347 6.49 19.72 1.12
C ALA A 347 7.14 20.90 1.86
N SER A 348 7.67 21.89 1.12
CA SER A 348 8.41 23.03 1.69
C SER A 348 7.52 24.18 2.16
N ASN A 349 6.33 24.36 1.57
CA ASN A 349 5.49 25.55 1.80
C ASN A 349 3.97 25.31 1.92
N GLY A 350 3.45 24.11 1.63
CA GLY A 350 2.02 23.80 1.79
C GLY A 350 1.12 24.23 0.63
N ASN A 351 1.67 24.69 -0.49
CA ASN A 351 0.88 24.97 -1.69
C ASN A 351 0.27 23.68 -2.24
N VAL A 352 -1.06 23.64 -2.42
CA VAL A 352 -1.71 22.61 -3.24
C VAL A 352 -1.27 22.79 -4.70
N ILE A 353 -0.65 21.77 -5.26
CA ILE A 353 -0.11 21.75 -6.63
C ILE A 353 -1.19 21.27 -7.61
N ARG A 354 -1.88 20.19 -7.24
CA ARG A 354 -2.99 19.58 -7.99
C ARG A 354 -3.94 18.90 -7.01
N ALA A 355 -5.22 18.89 -7.36
CA ALA A 355 -6.26 18.22 -6.61
C ALA A 355 -7.21 17.49 -7.56
N SER A 356 -7.70 16.35 -7.13
CA SER A 356 -8.63 15.50 -7.89
C SER A 356 -9.58 14.81 -6.92
N CYS A 357 -10.74 14.40 -7.42
CA CYS A 357 -11.74 13.68 -6.64
C CYS A 357 -12.30 12.51 -7.45
N LEU A 358 -12.81 11.51 -6.74
CA LEU A 358 -13.54 10.40 -7.32
C LEU A 358 -14.72 10.02 -6.44
N LEU A 359 -15.78 9.53 -7.08
CA LEU A 359 -17.05 9.14 -6.46
C LEU A 359 -17.19 7.61 -6.44
N GLU A 360 -16.12 6.86 -6.23
CA GLU A 360 -16.07 5.39 -6.28
C GLU A 360 -15.33 4.78 -5.08
N PRO A 361 -15.58 3.50 -4.72
CA PRO A 361 -14.88 2.87 -3.60
C PRO A 361 -13.38 2.71 -3.90
N VAL A 362 -12.55 2.95 -2.87
CA VAL A 362 -11.11 2.68 -2.87
C VAL A 362 -10.77 2.06 -1.52
N THR A 363 -10.17 0.88 -1.53
CA THR A 363 -9.76 0.14 -0.32
C THR A 363 -8.27 -0.14 -0.27
N GLY A 364 -7.57 -0.07 -1.40
CA GLY A 364 -6.12 -0.13 -1.49
C GLY A 364 -5.56 1.01 -2.34
N VAL A 365 -4.30 1.32 -2.07
CA VAL A 365 -3.51 2.35 -2.75
C VAL A 365 -2.15 1.75 -3.05
N TYR A 366 -1.55 2.14 -4.17
CA TYR A 366 -0.14 1.98 -4.45
C TYR A 366 0.35 3.22 -5.23
N VAL A 367 1.61 3.59 -5.03
CA VAL A 367 2.26 4.75 -5.66
C VAL A 367 3.69 4.37 -6.03
N SER A 368 4.05 4.49 -7.32
CA SER A 368 5.44 4.49 -7.80
C SER A 368 5.91 5.94 -8.03
N SER A 369 7.11 6.13 -8.56
CA SER A 369 7.57 7.45 -9.01
C SER A 369 6.81 8.00 -10.24
N ASP A 370 6.06 7.16 -10.98
CA ASP A 370 5.31 7.54 -12.19
C ASP A 370 3.78 7.33 -12.08
N VAL A 371 3.31 6.35 -11.30
CA VAL A 371 1.87 5.98 -11.25
C VAL A 371 1.28 5.98 -9.83
N ILE A 372 -0.03 6.18 -9.77
CA ILE A 372 -0.90 5.86 -8.64
C ILE A 372 -1.82 4.74 -9.11
N ALA A 373 -1.82 3.59 -8.42
CA ALA A 373 -2.86 2.58 -8.60
C ALA A 373 -3.82 2.64 -7.40
N LEU A 374 -5.11 2.78 -7.69
CA LEU A 374 -6.19 2.68 -6.72
C LEU A 374 -6.89 1.35 -6.92
N THR A 375 -7.19 0.63 -5.84
CA THR A 375 -7.75 -0.72 -5.91
C THR A 375 -8.97 -0.88 -5.03
N TRP A 376 -9.89 -1.73 -5.46
CA TRP A 376 -11.05 -2.16 -4.69
C TRP A 376 -11.31 -3.65 -4.90
N VAL A 377 -11.57 -4.38 -3.81
CA VAL A 377 -11.88 -5.81 -3.85
C VAL A 377 -13.38 -6.02 -3.63
N ASP A 378 -14.06 -6.59 -4.62
CA ASP A 378 -15.49 -6.88 -4.58
C ASP A 378 -15.74 -8.30 -4.04
N TYR A 379 -16.04 -8.38 -2.74
CA TYR A 379 -16.37 -9.62 -2.01
C TYR A 379 -17.85 -10.05 -2.13
N ARG A 380 -18.63 -9.45 -3.05
CA ARG A 380 -20.10 -9.68 -3.12
C ARG A 380 -20.52 -10.76 -4.12
N GLU A 381 -19.61 -11.18 -4.98
CA GLU A 381 -19.74 -12.33 -5.88
C GLU A 381 -19.13 -13.59 -5.21
N ALA A 382 -19.48 -14.79 -5.70
CA ALA A 382 -19.02 -16.05 -5.10
C ALA A 382 -17.49 -16.26 -5.20
N THR A 383 -16.88 -15.72 -6.26
CA THR A 383 -15.44 -15.51 -6.43
C THR A 383 -15.18 -14.01 -6.27
N PRO A 384 -14.27 -13.55 -5.39
CA PRO A 384 -13.94 -12.13 -5.29
C PRO A 384 -13.13 -11.66 -6.51
N PHE A 385 -13.23 -10.37 -6.81
CA PHE A 385 -12.45 -9.72 -7.88
C PHE A 385 -11.76 -8.46 -7.37
N THR A 386 -10.55 -8.18 -7.86
CA THR A 386 -9.84 -6.92 -7.64
C THR A 386 -9.99 -6.01 -8.86
N TYR A 387 -10.64 -4.86 -8.67
CA TYR A 387 -10.59 -3.75 -9.62
C TYR A 387 -9.31 -2.94 -9.41
N VAL A 388 -8.66 -2.56 -10.49
CA VAL A 388 -7.44 -1.76 -10.51
C VAL A 388 -7.68 -0.54 -11.39
N HIS A 389 -7.37 0.66 -10.88
CA HIS A 389 -7.54 1.93 -11.57
C HIS A 389 -6.21 2.70 -11.54
N GLN A 390 -5.59 2.90 -12.71
CA GLN A 390 -4.30 3.59 -12.81
C GLN A 390 -4.49 5.07 -13.14
N LEU A 391 -3.78 5.94 -12.41
CA LEU A 391 -3.63 7.37 -12.68
C LEU A 391 -2.14 7.69 -12.77
N ARG A 392 -1.76 8.68 -13.57
CA ARG A 392 -0.38 9.15 -13.69
C ARG A 392 -0.06 10.14 -12.57
N LEU A 393 1.00 9.89 -11.79
CA LEU A 393 1.29 10.63 -10.55
C LEU A 393 1.38 12.15 -10.78
N ARG A 394 2.13 12.59 -11.80
CA ARG A 394 2.49 14.00 -12.02
C ARG A 394 1.33 14.97 -12.34
N ASP A 395 0.16 14.47 -12.76
CA ASP A 395 -1.02 15.31 -13.06
C ASP A 395 -2.38 14.64 -12.73
N HIS A 396 -2.38 13.46 -12.13
CA HIS A 396 -3.55 12.64 -11.83
C HIS A 396 -4.41 12.30 -13.08
N ALA A 397 -3.83 12.31 -14.29
CA ALA A 397 -4.53 11.85 -15.48
C ALA A 397 -4.83 10.34 -15.35
N TYR A 398 -6.12 9.98 -15.34
CA TYR A 398 -6.58 8.58 -15.40
C TYR A 398 -6.07 7.92 -16.69
N GLN A 399 -5.44 6.75 -16.54
CA GLN A 399 -4.80 5.99 -17.61
C GLN A 399 -5.59 4.73 -17.98
N GLY A 400 -6.30 4.15 -17.02
CA GLY A 400 -7.28 3.12 -17.31
C GLY A 400 -7.61 2.20 -16.15
N SER A 401 -8.46 1.20 -16.42
CA SER A 401 -8.81 0.15 -15.45
C SER A 401 -8.75 -1.26 -16.04
N GLU A 402 -8.70 -2.25 -15.16
CA GLU A 402 -9.02 -3.66 -15.46
C GLU A 402 -9.53 -4.32 -14.15
N ARG A 403 -10.19 -5.47 -14.27
CA ARG A 403 -10.65 -6.30 -13.15
C ARG A 403 -10.04 -7.70 -13.24
N VAL A 404 -9.17 -8.03 -12.29
CA VAL A 404 -8.57 -9.37 -12.18
C VAL A 404 -9.36 -10.24 -11.18
N PRO A 405 -9.49 -11.56 -11.39
CA PRO A 405 -9.98 -12.50 -10.39
C PRO A 405 -9.15 -12.48 -9.10
N GLY A 406 -9.75 -12.88 -7.98
CA GLY A 406 -9.09 -12.98 -6.69
C GLY A 406 -9.03 -11.66 -5.91
N ALA A 407 -8.78 -11.79 -4.61
CA ALA A 407 -8.55 -10.69 -3.68
C ALA A 407 -7.05 -10.36 -3.58
N LEU A 408 -6.67 -9.12 -3.86
CA LEU A 408 -5.31 -8.62 -3.65
C LEU A 408 -4.92 -8.62 -2.15
N TYR A 409 -5.87 -8.31 -1.27
CA TYR A 409 -5.63 -8.11 0.16
C TYR A 409 -6.30 -9.17 1.05
N GLY A 410 -5.54 -10.19 1.45
CA GLY A 410 -5.98 -11.22 2.42
C GLY A 410 -5.63 -10.92 3.89
N GLY A 411 -4.61 -10.07 4.13
CA GLY A 411 -4.06 -9.77 5.46
C GLY A 411 -2.53 -9.67 5.42
N GLY A 412 -1.91 -9.26 6.54
CA GLY A 412 -0.44 -9.15 6.65
C GLY A 412 0.18 -8.13 5.68
N ASN A 413 1.38 -8.42 5.17
CA ASN A 413 2.13 -7.64 4.18
C ASN A 413 1.52 -7.70 2.77
N ALA A 414 0.19 -7.70 2.67
CA ALA A 414 -0.55 -7.80 1.41
C ALA A 414 -0.39 -6.56 0.51
N ASP A 415 0.30 -5.54 1.01
CA ASP A 415 0.65 -4.35 0.28
C ASP A 415 1.73 -4.65 -0.78
N PHE A 416 2.77 -5.44 -0.46
CA PHE A 416 3.84 -5.83 -1.41
C PHE A 416 3.34 -6.72 -2.57
N ARG A 417 2.07 -7.10 -2.56
CA ARG A 417 1.42 -7.90 -3.60
C ARG A 417 1.06 -7.12 -4.87
N ILE A 418 1.19 -5.79 -4.88
CA ILE A 418 1.10 -4.96 -6.09
C ILE A 418 2.42 -4.19 -6.30
N SER A 419 2.83 -3.96 -7.54
CA SER A 419 3.90 -3.03 -7.89
C SER A 419 3.83 -2.56 -9.34
N GLU A 420 4.63 -1.56 -9.72
CA GLU A 420 4.89 -1.16 -11.10
C GLU A 420 6.36 -1.42 -11.46
N ARG A 421 6.67 -1.52 -12.77
CA ARG A 421 8.01 -1.32 -13.34
C ARG A 421 7.90 -1.09 -14.85
N GLN A 422 8.50 -0.01 -15.36
CA GLN A 422 8.56 0.31 -16.79
C GLN A 422 7.16 0.35 -17.45
N GLY A 423 6.17 0.93 -16.76
CA GLY A 423 4.79 1.05 -17.22
C GLY A 423 4.02 -0.28 -17.24
N VAL A 424 4.41 -1.23 -16.39
CA VAL A 424 3.70 -2.50 -16.16
C VAL A 424 3.35 -2.62 -14.69
N LEU A 425 2.05 -2.63 -14.38
CA LEU A 425 1.56 -3.05 -13.07
C LEU A 425 1.65 -4.57 -12.96
N ARG A 426 2.01 -5.06 -11.78
CA ARG A 426 2.21 -6.48 -11.44
C ARG A 426 1.46 -6.73 -10.15
N LEU A 427 0.62 -7.76 -10.11
CA LEU A 427 -0.25 -8.04 -8.96
C LEU A 427 -0.21 -9.53 -8.60
N VAL A 428 -0.37 -9.88 -7.33
CA VAL A 428 -0.63 -11.25 -6.87
C VAL A 428 -1.90 -11.26 -6.03
N THR A 429 -2.87 -12.09 -6.39
CA THR A 429 -4.18 -12.19 -5.70
C THR A 429 -4.42 -13.61 -5.21
N THR A 430 -5.22 -13.76 -4.16
CA THR A 430 -5.75 -15.04 -3.69
C THR A 430 -7.25 -15.14 -3.97
N GLU A 431 -7.70 -16.18 -4.68
CA GLU A 431 -9.11 -16.59 -4.73
C GLU A 431 -9.35 -17.67 -3.65
N PHE A 432 -10.40 -17.49 -2.85
CA PHE A 432 -10.84 -18.47 -1.87
C PHE A 432 -11.78 -19.45 -2.55
N THR A 433 -11.33 -20.69 -2.79
CA THR A 433 -12.15 -21.70 -3.48
C THR A 433 -13.23 -22.28 -2.56
N GLN A 434 -14.18 -23.02 -3.15
CA GLN A 434 -15.20 -23.78 -2.41
C GLN A 434 -14.81 -25.26 -2.20
N ASP A 435 -13.60 -25.67 -2.60
CA ASP A 435 -13.07 -27.00 -2.33
C ASP A 435 -12.43 -27.06 -0.93
N PRO A 436 -12.84 -28.00 -0.05
CA PRO A 436 -12.26 -28.12 1.30
C PRO A 436 -10.87 -28.78 1.32
N THR A 437 -10.40 -29.32 0.19
CA THR A 437 -9.06 -29.91 0.02
C THR A 437 -8.08 -29.00 -0.70
N ASP A 438 -8.57 -27.98 -1.40
CA ASP A 438 -7.76 -26.88 -1.92
C ASP A 438 -8.48 -25.54 -1.79
N ARG A 439 -8.06 -24.73 -0.81
CA ARG A 439 -8.83 -23.55 -0.37
C ARG A 439 -8.33 -22.22 -0.94
N PHE A 440 -7.21 -22.20 -1.65
CA PHE A 440 -6.53 -20.98 -2.05
C PHE A 440 -5.89 -21.07 -3.44
N ASP A 441 -6.50 -20.40 -4.42
CA ASP A 441 -5.89 -20.19 -5.74
C ASP A 441 -5.04 -18.90 -5.71
N HIS A 442 -3.72 -18.98 -5.85
CA HIS A 442 -2.88 -17.79 -6.07
C HIS A 442 -2.64 -17.54 -7.55
N ARG A 443 -2.79 -16.29 -7.99
CA ARG A 443 -2.54 -15.89 -9.39
C ARG A 443 -1.79 -14.57 -9.46
N LEU A 444 -0.73 -14.54 -10.29
CA LEU A 444 0.02 -13.34 -10.64
C LEU A 444 -0.51 -12.77 -11.97
N PHE A 445 -0.73 -11.47 -12.01
CA PHE A 445 -1.19 -10.72 -13.19
C PHE A 445 -0.20 -9.65 -13.58
N THR A 446 -0.13 -9.34 -14.87
CA THR A 446 0.63 -8.20 -15.41
C THR A 446 -0.26 -7.36 -16.31
N LEU A 447 -0.33 -6.06 -16.04
CA LEU A 447 -1.24 -5.09 -16.67
C LEU A 447 -0.45 -3.90 -17.20
N ARG A 448 -0.90 -3.26 -18.28
CA ARG A 448 -0.29 -2.03 -18.81
C ARG A 448 -1.34 -1.06 -19.33
N ALA A 449 -1.19 0.23 -19.07
CA ALA A 449 -2.06 1.26 -19.64
C ALA A 449 -2.08 1.19 -21.18
N SER A 450 -3.29 1.06 -21.74
CA SER A 450 -3.52 0.89 -23.18
C SER A 450 -3.18 2.16 -23.95
N ASN A 451 -2.77 2.00 -25.21
CA ASN A 451 -2.46 3.11 -26.11
C ASN A 451 -3.67 3.57 -26.95
N SER A 452 -4.78 2.84 -26.87
CA SER A 452 -5.99 3.05 -27.69
C SER A 452 -7.21 3.54 -26.91
N ALA A 453 -7.25 3.32 -25.60
CA ALA A 453 -8.37 3.65 -24.71
C ALA A 453 -7.85 3.88 -23.28
N PRO A 454 -8.63 4.52 -22.38
CA PRO A 454 -8.31 4.57 -20.96
C PRO A 454 -8.64 3.23 -20.26
N GLU A 455 -7.93 2.17 -20.65
CA GLU A 455 -8.03 0.79 -20.13
C GLU A 455 -6.64 0.26 -19.74
N LEU A 456 -6.58 -0.82 -18.95
CA LEU A 456 -5.34 -1.56 -18.70
C LEU A 456 -5.36 -2.87 -19.51
N ASP A 457 -4.49 -2.99 -20.51
CA ASP A 457 -4.31 -4.22 -21.27
C ASP A 457 -3.72 -5.30 -20.34
N LEU A 458 -4.44 -6.41 -20.12
CA LEU A 458 -3.91 -7.63 -19.49
C LEU A 458 -2.84 -8.26 -20.40
N LEU A 459 -1.59 -8.26 -19.95
CA LEU A 459 -0.46 -8.79 -20.71
C LEU A 459 -0.31 -10.30 -20.52
N ALA A 460 -0.44 -10.78 -19.27
CA ALA A 460 -0.43 -12.20 -18.93
C ALA A 460 -0.94 -12.47 -17.50
N THR A 461 -1.39 -13.71 -17.30
CA THR A 461 -1.65 -14.35 -16.00
C THR A 461 -0.67 -15.51 -15.80
N LEU A 462 -0.28 -15.79 -14.55
CA LEU A 462 0.45 -16.97 -14.12
C LEU A 462 -0.22 -17.56 -12.86
N PRO A 463 -0.56 -18.87 -12.82
CA PRO A 463 -0.47 -19.83 -13.93
C PRO A 463 -1.41 -19.48 -15.09
N LYS A 464 -1.15 -20.06 -16.27
CA LYS A 464 -2.12 -20.05 -17.39
C LYS A 464 -3.08 -21.22 -17.23
N ASP A 465 -4.24 -21.15 -17.87
CA ASP A 465 -5.26 -22.21 -17.85
C ASP A 465 -4.66 -23.60 -18.16
N GLY A 466 -4.57 -24.47 -17.14
CA GLY A 466 -4.04 -25.83 -17.27
C GLY A 466 -2.52 -25.99 -17.07
N GLU A 467 -1.81 -24.92 -16.67
CA GLU A 467 -0.51 -25.02 -15.98
C GLU A 467 -0.74 -25.31 -14.47
N PRO A 468 0.25 -25.84 -13.72
CA PRO A 468 0.10 -26.12 -12.28
C PRO A 468 -0.20 -24.86 -11.45
N GLU A 469 -0.84 -25.02 -10.29
CA GLU A 469 -1.07 -23.91 -9.35
C GLU A 469 0.25 -23.23 -8.89
N LEU A 470 0.11 -22.00 -8.39
CA LEU A 470 1.19 -21.19 -7.81
C LEU A 470 1.16 -21.36 -6.28
N GLY A 471 1.93 -22.32 -5.78
CA GLY A 471 1.75 -22.89 -4.44
C GLY A 471 1.16 -24.30 -4.52
N LYS A 472 1.16 -25.02 -3.39
CA LYS A 472 0.53 -26.35 -3.30
C LYS A 472 -0.88 -26.23 -2.72
N PRO A 473 -1.78 -27.21 -2.97
CA PRO A 473 -3.15 -27.15 -2.50
C PRO A 473 -3.29 -26.83 -1.00
N ASN A 474 -4.15 -25.87 -0.68
CA ASN A 474 -4.40 -25.33 0.68
C ASN A 474 -3.22 -24.60 1.36
N GLU A 475 -2.12 -24.26 0.66
CA GLU A 475 -1.16 -23.26 1.15
C GLU A 475 -1.74 -21.84 1.09
N ASP A 476 -1.42 -20.96 2.04
CA ASP A 476 -1.78 -19.52 1.98
C ASP A 476 -0.55 -18.67 1.63
N LEU A 477 -0.77 -17.45 1.12
CA LEU A 477 0.24 -16.54 0.59
C LEU A 477 0.73 -15.58 1.67
N TYR A 478 1.96 -15.76 2.16
CA TYR A 478 2.55 -14.91 3.18
C TYR A 478 3.36 -13.78 2.52
N GLY A 479 4.66 -13.98 2.32
CA GLY A 479 5.56 -13.00 1.71
C GLY A 479 5.39 -12.90 0.20
N VAL A 480 5.35 -11.68 -0.32
CA VAL A 480 5.48 -11.37 -1.76
C VAL A 480 6.48 -10.25 -1.95
N ARG A 481 7.33 -10.34 -2.98
CA ARG A 481 8.29 -9.29 -3.28
C ARG A 481 8.68 -9.20 -4.75
N PHE A 482 8.49 -8.01 -5.33
CA PHE A 482 8.96 -7.68 -6.67
C PHE A 482 10.34 -7.01 -6.62
N ILE A 483 11.31 -7.58 -7.34
CA ILE A 483 12.71 -7.12 -7.38
C ILE A 483 13.16 -7.08 -8.84
N ASP A 484 13.38 -5.87 -9.37
CA ASP A 484 13.64 -5.61 -10.79
C ASP A 484 12.71 -6.46 -11.70
N ARG A 485 13.26 -7.43 -12.43
CA ARG A 485 12.55 -8.29 -13.39
C ARG A 485 12.04 -9.61 -12.80
N ARG A 486 12.08 -9.81 -11.48
CA ARG A 486 11.60 -11.03 -10.81
C ARG A 486 10.49 -10.74 -9.79
N ALA A 487 9.71 -11.76 -9.46
CA ALA A 487 8.93 -11.81 -8.24
C ALA A 487 9.33 -13.01 -7.39
N TYR A 488 9.26 -12.85 -6.08
CA TYR A 488 9.49 -13.89 -5.08
C TYR A 488 8.23 -14.02 -4.25
N LEU A 489 7.69 -15.24 -4.15
CA LEU A 489 6.47 -15.54 -3.42
C LEU A 489 6.75 -16.67 -2.43
N VAL A 490 6.06 -16.61 -1.30
CA VAL A 490 6.14 -17.55 -0.18
C VAL A 490 4.73 -18.03 0.12
N THR A 491 4.48 -19.33 -0.09
CA THR A 491 3.19 -19.98 0.20
C THR A 491 3.41 -21.05 1.26
N PHE A 492 2.50 -21.23 2.21
CA PHE A 492 2.75 -22.13 3.35
C PHE A 492 1.49 -22.79 3.91
N GLU A 493 1.58 -24.10 4.16
CA GLU A 493 0.75 -24.83 5.15
C GLU A 493 1.61 -25.38 6.31
N ARG A 494 2.81 -25.90 6.02
CA ARG A 494 3.75 -26.53 6.99
C ARG A 494 5.23 -26.40 6.62
N THR A 495 5.50 -26.23 5.33
CA THR A 495 6.80 -25.98 4.69
C THR A 495 6.54 -24.87 3.67
N ASP A 496 7.48 -23.96 3.49
CA ASP A 496 7.41 -22.81 2.57
C ASP A 496 8.25 -23.08 1.33
N PRO A 497 7.64 -23.35 0.16
CA PRO A 497 8.27 -23.09 -1.13
C PRO A 497 8.44 -21.59 -1.40
N LEU A 498 9.67 -21.09 -1.26
CA LEU A 498 10.08 -19.81 -1.85
C LEU A 498 10.13 -19.97 -3.38
N TYR A 499 9.10 -19.49 -4.07
CA TYR A 499 9.02 -19.46 -5.52
C TYR A 499 9.78 -18.27 -6.11
N VAL A 500 10.48 -18.52 -7.22
CA VAL A 500 11.13 -17.51 -8.06
C VAL A 500 10.41 -17.44 -9.40
N ILE A 501 9.92 -16.26 -9.76
CA ILE A 501 9.18 -15.99 -11.00
C ILE A 501 9.97 -15.01 -11.86
N ASP A 502 10.27 -15.38 -13.12
CA ASP A 502 10.78 -14.42 -14.11
C ASP A 502 9.63 -13.59 -14.70
N LEU A 503 9.85 -12.28 -14.75
CA LEU A 503 8.97 -11.25 -15.31
C LEU A 503 9.72 -10.38 -16.35
N GLN A 504 10.91 -10.79 -16.80
CA GLN A 504 11.70 -10.07 -17.81
C GLN A 504 10.93 -9.89 -19.13
N ASN A 505 10.09 -10.86 -19.50
CA ASN A 505 9.00 -10.64 -20.45
C ASN A 505 7.66 -10.63 -19.69
N PRO A 506 7.05 -9.47 -19.41
CA PRO A 506 5.79 -9.42 -18.65
C PRO A 506 4.63 -10.09 -19.39
N ALA A 507 4.67 -10.24 -20.72
CA ALA A 507 3.65 -10.99 -21.46
C ALA A 507 3.88 -12.52 -21.46
N GLN A 508 4.97 -13.01 -20.85
CA GLN A 508 5.31 -14.43 -20.72
C GLN A 508 6.00 -14.70 -19.36
N PRO A 509 5.31 -14.45 -18.23
CA PRO A 509 5.82 -14.78 -16.91
C PRO A 509 5.95 -16.31 -16.75
N ALA A 510 6.91 -16.76 -15.94
CA ALA A 510 7.13 -18.17 -15.65
C ALA A 510 7.71 -18.37 -14.25
N ILE A 511 7.28 -19.43 -13.55
CA ILE A 511 8.01 -19.97 -12.40
C ILE A 511 9.31 -20.57 -12.95
N VAL A 512 10.46 -20.18 -12.39
CA VAL A 512 11.79 -20.64 -12.81
C VAL A 512 12.49 -21.48 -11.74
N GLY A 513 12.21 -21.23 -10.46
CA GLY A 513 12.75 -22.02 -9.35
C GLY A 513 11.82 -22.06 -8.13
N GLU A 514 12.09 -23.01 -7.24
CA GLU A 514 11.36 -23.27 -5.99
C GLU A 514 12.37 -23.75 -4.93
N LEU A 515 12.24 -23.28 -3.68
CA LEU A 515 13.04 -23.74 -2.54
C LEU A 515 12.11 -24.06 -1.35
N GLU A 516 11.91 -25.36 -1.06
CA GLU A 516 11.17 -25.81 0.12
C GLU A 516 12.02 -25.66 1.41
N ILE A 517 11.51 -24.92 2.40
CA ILE A 517 12.14 -24.71 3.72
C ILE A 517 11.13 -24.80 4.88
N PRO A 518 11.53 -25.23 6.10
CA PRO A 518 10.65 -25.21 7.28
C PRO A 518 10.34 -23.79 7.80
N GLY A 519 9.10 -23.58 8.26
CA GLY A 519 8.59 -22.24 8.56
C GLY A 519 8.29 -21.46 7.29
N PHE A 520 8.16 -20.13 7.38
CA PHE A 520 7.80 -19.22 6.28
C PHE A 520 8.45 -17.84 6.44
N SER A 521 8.43 -17.01 5.40
CA SER A 521 8.87 -15.59 5.44
C SER A 521 7.70 -14.62 5.19
N ASP A 522 7.33 -13.79 6.16
CA ASP A 522 6.28 -12.77 6.01
C ASP A 522 6.81 -11.53 5.27
N LEU A 523 8.03 -11.10 5.57
CA LEU A 523 8.72 -9.94 4.98
C LEU A 523 9.95 -10.41 4.19
N LEU A 524 10.09 -9.92 2.97
CA LEU A 524 11.17 -10.27 2.03
C LEU A 524 11.94 -8.99 1.60
N HIS A 525 13.17 -8.85 2.06
CA HIS A 525 14.02 -7.68 1.87
C HIS A 525 15.17 -7.94 0.86
N PRO A 526 15.27 -7.18 -0.25
CA PRO A 526 16.34 -7.34 -1.23
C PRO A 526 17.69 -6.81 -0.72
N VAL A 527 18.65 -7.72 -0.54
CA VAL A 527 20.05 -7.37 -0.20
C VAL A 527 20.85 -7.06 -1.47
N SER A 528 20.59 -7.80 -2.55
CA SER A 528 21.13 -7.53 -3.90
C SER A 528 20.30 -8.24 -4.99
N GLU A 529 20.70 -8.18 -6.26
CA GLU A 529 20.11 -9.05 -7.32
C GLU A 529 20.33 -10.55 -7.05
N ALA A 530 21.26 -10.90 -6.14
CA ALA A 530 21.70 -12.27 -5.85
C ALA A 530 21.47 -12.71 -4.39
N LEU A 531 20.96 -11.84 -3.51
CA LEU A 531 20.67 -12.13 -2.11
C LEU A 531 19.33 -11.54 -1.65
N LEU A 532 18.54 -12.34 -0.95
CA LEU A 532 17.24 -11.99 -0.39
C LEU A 532 17.20 -12.36 1.10
N LEU A 533 16.72 -11.46 1.96
CA LEU A 533 16.58 -11.69 3.40
C LEU A 533 15.10 -11.87 3.75
N GLY A 534 14.75 -13.00 4.35
CA GLY A 534 13.43 -13.28 4.90
C GLY A 534 13.34 -13.02 6.40
N ILE A 535 12.22 -12.47 6.85
CA ILE A 535 11.82 -12.41 8.26
C ILE A 535 10.43 -13.05 8.36
N GLY A 536 10.25 -14.02 9.25
CA GLY A 536 8.98 -14.74 9.38
C GLY A 536 8.92 -15.72 10.55
N GLY A 537 8.06 -16.74 10.46
CA GLY A 537 7.91 -17.78 11.47
C GLY A 537 8.72 -19.04 11.16
N SER A 538 9.32 -19.67 12.16
CA SER A 538 9.90 -21.03 12.06
C SER A 538 8.84 -22.10 12.28
N GLY A 539 9.10 -23.32 11.81
CA GLY A 539 8.26 -24.49 12.08
C GLY A 539 8.15 -24.88 13.58
N ALA A 540 8.90 -24.22 14.47
CA ALA A 540 8.82 -24.40 15.92
C ALA A 540 7.98 -23.30 16.63
N GLY A 541 7.43 -22.33 15.89
CA GLY A 541 6.68 -21.22 16.49
C GLY A 541 7.58 -20.18 17.18
N ARG A 542 8.76 -19.94 16.62
CA ARG A 542 9.65 -18.80 16.93
C ARG A 542 9.77 -17.90 15.70
N ALA A 543 10.01 -16.61 15.89
CA ALA A 543 10.39 -15.73 14.80
C ALA A 543 11.78 -16.14 14.25
N LYS A 544 11.96 -16.09 12.93
CA LYS A 544 13.21 -16.40 12.24
C LYS A 544 13.66 -15.27 11.32
N VAL A 545 14.98 -15.23 11.10
CA VAL A 545 15.66 -14.48 10.04
C VAL A 545 16.37 -15.50 9.15
N GLU A 546 16.21 -15.41 7.83
CA GLU A 546 16.79 -16.35 6.88
C GLU A 546 17.40 -15.63 5.67
N LEU A 547 18.60 -16.02 5.26
CA LEU A 547 19.26 -15.48 4.06
C LEU A 547 19.13 -16.47 2.92
N PHE A 548 18.75 -16.00 1.73
CA PHE A 548 18.64 -16.79 0.51
C PHE A 548 19.65 -16.33 -0.54
N ASN A 549 20.41 -17.29 -1.08
CA ASN A 549 21.15 -17.14 -2.32
C ASN A 549 20.17 -17.32 -3.49
N ILE A 550 20.00 -16.25 -4.26
CA ILE A 550 19.10 -16.14 -5.43
C ILE A 550 19.89 -15.77 -6.70
N ALA A 551 21.21 -15.99 -6.70
CA ALA A 551 22.09 -15.73 -7.85
C ALA A 551 21.64 -16.55 -9.07
N ASP A 552 21.47 -17.86 -8.87
CA ASP A 552 20.81 -18.76 -9.81
C ASP A 552 19.29 -18.78 -9.51
N PRO A 553 18.44 -18.27 -10.40
CA PRO A 553 16.98 -18.28 -10.20
C PRO A 553 16.37 -19.66 -10.37
N ASP A 554 17.05 -20.59 -11.04
CA ASP A 554 16.56 -21.94 -11.31
C ASP A 554 16.89 -22.89 -10.14
N ALA A 555 17.81 -22.49 -9.25
CA ALA A 555 18.25 -23.23 -8.08
C ALA A 555 18.50 -22.33 -6.84
N PRO A 556 17.48 -21.62 -6.32
CA PRO A 556 17.59 -20.83 -5.09
C PRO A 556 17.96 -21.69 -3.87
N GLN A 557 18.73 -21.14 -2.93
CA GLN A 557 19.24 -21.87 -1.75
C GLN A 557 19.17 -21.04 -0.47
N SER A 558 18.87 -21.69 0.67
CA SER A 558 19.05 -21.07 1.98
C SER A 558 20.54 -21.03 2.35
N ALA A 559 21.07 -19.83 2.55
CA ALA A 559 22.44 -19.54 2.97
C ALA A 559 22.60 -19.50 4.51
N GLY A 560 21.49 -19.57 5.26
CA GLY A 560 21.51 -19.70 6.72
C GLY A 560 20.26 -19.13 7.39
N VAL A 561 19.82 -19.78 8.47
CA VAL A 561 18.66 -19.39 9.28
C VAL A 561 19.04 -19.18 10.74
N LEU A 562 18.43 -18.18 11.39
CA LEU A 562 18.57 -17.86 12.81
C LEU A 562 17.19 -17.71 13.44
N GLU A 563 16.93 -18.40 14.55
CA GLU A 563 15.70 -18.25 15.34
C GLU A 563 15.90 -17.25 16.48
N LEU A 564 15.00 -16.27 16.61
CA LEU A 564 15.04 -15.25 17.65
C LEU A 564 14.58 -15.87 18.98
N GLY A 565 15.39 -15.74 20.04
CA GLY A 565 15.07 -16.32 21.34
C GLY A 565 15.01 -17.85 21.33
N ALA A 566 15.96 -18.53 20.69
CA ALA A 566 16.06 -19.99 20.65
C ALA A 566 16.20 -20.69 22.04
N ASP A 567 16.42 -19.91 23.11
CA ASP A 567 16.40 -20.31 24.52
C ASP A 567 15.00 -20.28 25.18
N PHE A 568 13.98 -19.88 24.41
CA PHE A 568 12.57 -19.84 24.78
C PHE A 568 11.73 -20.82 23.94
N ASP A 569 10.53 -21.14 24.42
CA ASP A 569 9.65 -22.09 23.75
C ASP A 569 9.05 -21.43 22.48
N HIS A 570 8.67 -20.14 22.55
CA HIS A 570 8.09 -19.35 21.47
C HIS A 570 8.69 -17.94 21.35
N SER A 571 8.56 -17.33 20.17
CA SER A 571 8.87 -15.91 19.95
C SER A 571 8.12 -15.33 18.75
N PHE A 572 8.01 -13.99 18.71
CA PHE A 572 7.29 -13.19 17.72
C PHE A 572 8.10 -11.93 17.41
N SER A 573 8.05 -11.45 16.17
CA SER A 573 8.59 -10.13 15.79
C SER A 573 7.52 -9.28 15.09
N PRO A 574 7.30 -8.01 15.49
CA PRO A 574 6.42 -7.11 14.75
C PRO A 574 6.95 -6.82 13.34
N ALA A 575 8.25 -6.99 13.06
CA ALA A 575 8.85 -6.85 11.74
C ALA A 575 8.30 -7.85 10.70
N GLN A 576 7.66 -8.94 11.15
CA GLN A 576 6.91 -9.84 10.27
C GLN A 576 5.73 -9.14 9.59
N TYR A 577 5.00 -8.27 10.30
CA TYR A 577 3.72 -7.70 9.84
C TYR A 577 3.70 -6.16 9.76
N ASN A 578 4.79 -5.50 10.17
CA ASN A 578 4.99 -4.06 10.11
C ASN A 578 6.43 -3.77 9.64
N ARG A 579 6.60 -3.47 8.35
CA ARG A 579 7.91 -3.17 7.74
C ARG A 579 8.66 -2.03 8.43
N TYR A 580 7.97 -1.08 9.05
CA TYR A 580 8.63 0.04 9.73
C TYR A 580 9.33 -0.38 11.03
N ALA A 581 8.98 -1.54 11.60
CA ALA A 581 9.71 -2.13 12.73
C ALA A 581 11.02 -2.82 12.30
N PHE A 582 11.29 -2.95 11.00
CA PHE A 582 12.55 -3.47 10.45
C PHE A 582 13.46 -2.32 10.01
N THR A 583 14.69 -2.29 10.52
CA THR A 583 15.70 -1.29 10.16
C THR A 583 16.87 -1.96 9.47
N TYR A 584 17.29 -1.43 8.32
CA TYR A 584 18.41 -1.96 7.53
C TYR A 584 19.30 -0.82 7.03
N LEU A 585 20.60 -0.94 7.23
CA LEU A 585 21.64 -0.02 6.75
C LEU A 585 22.63 -0.78 5.87
N ALA A 586 22.62 -0.46 4.57
CA ALA A 586 23.61 -0.97 3.64
C ALA A 586 24.99 -0.30 3.87
N GLY A 587 26.04 -1.10 3.97
CA GLY A 587 27.45 -0.68 3.94
C GLY A 587 28.20 -1.22 2.71
N ASP A 588 29.51 -0.98 2.63
CA ASP A 588 30.32 -1.44 1.49
C ASP A 588 30.54 -2.97 1.49
N SER A 589 30.86 -3.54 2.65
CA SER A 589 31.27 -4.94 2.83
C SER A 589 30.43 -5.72 3.85
N ILE A 590 29.80 -5.02 4.78
CA ILE A 590 28.91 -5.53 5.83
C ILE A 590 27.67 -4.65 5.84
N ASP A 591 26.50 -5.27 5.84
CA ASP A 591 25.22 -4.60 6.07
C ASP A 591 24.77 -4.84 7.50
N ARG A 592 24.16 -3.82 8.13
CA ARG A 592 23.71 -3.84 9.52
C ARG A 592 22.20 -3.75 9.58
N PHE A 593 21.54 -4.62 10.35
CA PHE A 593 20.09 -4.57 10.49
C PHE A 593 19.59 -4.95 11.89
N VAL A 594 18.42 -4.44 12.25
CA VAL A 594 17.79 -4.62 13.56
C VAL A 594 16.42 -5.27 13.39
N VAL A 595 16.15 -6.28 14.22
CA VAL A 595 14.85 -6.95 14.31
C VAL A 595 14.37 -6.93 15.77
N PRO A 596 13.35 -6.13 16.13
CA PRO A 596 12.69 -6.22 17.43
C PRO A 596 11.95 -7.54 17.58
N TYR A 597 11.93 -8.12 18.78
CA TYR A 597 11.18 -9.34 19.07
C TYR A 597 10.81 -9.47 20.56
N SER A 598 9.74 -10.23 20.81
CA SER A 598 9.34 -10.73 22.12
C SER A 598 9.48 -12.26 22.12
N ALA A 599 10.05 -12.85 23.18
CA ALA A 599 10.17 -14.29 23.35
C ALA A 599 9.62 -14.73 24.72
N TRP A 600 9.00 -15.91 24.80
CA TRP A 600 8.39 -16.40 26.04
C TRP A 600 8.39 -17.93 26.15
N ARG A 601 8.33 -18.41 27.40
CA ARG A 601 8.38 -19.83 27.75
C ARG A 601 7.60 -20.12 29.04
N PHE A 602 7.11 -21.36 29.17
CA PHE A 602 6.34 -21.83 30.32
C PHE A 602 6.96 -23.11 30.88
N ARG A 603 7.52 -23.05 32.09
CA ARG A 603 8.13 -24.23 32.76
C ARG A 603 7.80 -24.22 34.24
N ASP A 604 7.41 -25.39 34.77
CA ASP A 604 7.14 -25.61 36.20
C ASP A 604 6.23 -24.51 36.79
N ASP A 605 5.07 -24.31 36.15
CA ASP A 605 4.07 -23.25 36.40
C ASP A 605 4.59 -21.79 36.37
N THR A 606 5.83 -21.58 35.91
CA THR A 606 6.49 -20.28 35.83
C THR A 606 6.53 -19.76 34.39
N PHE A 607 5.95 -18.58 34.17
CA PHE A 607 6.13 -17.81 32.94
C PHE A 607 7.44 -17.03 32.98
N SER A 608 8.15 -16.95 31.86
CA SER A 608 9.26 -16.02 31.68
C SER A 608 9.31 -15.54 30.23
N SER A 609 9.57 -14.25 30.04
CA SER A 609 9.67 -13.59 28.73
C SER A 609 10.86 -12.63 28.68
N LYS A 610 11.24 -12.23 27.47
CA LYS A 610 12.09 -11.07 27.21
C LYS A 610 11.60 -10.32 25.98
N ASP A 611 11.85 -9.01 25.97
CA ASP A 611 11.58 -8.10 24.87
C ASP A 611 12.89 -7.40 24.51
N ALA A 612 13.25 -7.39 23.22
CA ALA A 612 14.56 -6.94 22.78
C ALA A 612 14.60 -6.47 21.33
N PHE A 613 15.58 -5.63 21.00
CA PHE A 613 16.04 -5.40 19.63
C PHE A 613 17.25 -6.30 19.36
N ALA A 614 17.13 -7.28 18.46
CA ALA A 614 18.27 -8.10 18.02
C ALA A 614 19.04 -7.39 16.90
N LEU A 615 20.38 -7.40 16.99
CA LEU A 615 21.29 -6.74 16.06
C LEU A 615 22.00 -7.78 15.19
N PHE A 616 22.05 -7.55 13.88
CA PHE A 616 22.62 -8.46 12.89
C PHE A 616 23.61 -7.78 11.95
N GLU A 617 24.69 -8.50 11.63
CA GLU A 617 25.58 -8.15 10.53
C GLU A 617 25.46 -9.20 9.41
N LEU A 618 25.32 -8.74 8.17
CA LEU A 618 25.36 -9.54 6.96
C LEU A 618 26.69 -9.28 6.25
N ALA A 619 27.57 -10.28 6.27
CA ALA A 619 28.89 -10.22 5.66
C ALA A 619 28.96 -11.02 4.35
N GLY A 620 29.92 -10.69 3.49
CA GLY A 620 30.23 -11.50 2.29
C GLY A 620 29.31 -11.26 1.08
N LYS A 621 28.42 -10.25 1.12
CA LYS A 621 27.35 -10.03 0.14
C LYS A 621 27.74 -9.96 -1.35
N ALA A 622 29.01 -9.66 -1.65
CA ALA A 622 29.55 -9.65 -3.01
C ALA A 622 29.89 -11.05 -3.57
N GLN A 623 29.81 -12.11 -2.74
CA GLN A 623 30.04 -13.51 -3.09
C GLN A 623 28.93 -14.36 -2.43
N PRO A 624 27.76 -14.53 -3.08
CA PRO A 624 26.56 -15.15 -2.48
C PRO A 624 26.80 -16.51 -1.83
N GLU A 625 27.64 -17.36 -2.44
CA GLU A 625 28.10 -18.66 -1.92
C GLU A 625 28.79 -18.61 -0.53
N SER A 626 29.16 -17.41 -0.07
CA SER A 626 29.83 -17.15 1.20
C SER A 626 29.15 -16.07 2.04
N ALA A 627 28.00 -15.56 1.59
CA ALA A 627 27.25 -14.56 2.31
C ALA A 627 26.62 -15.19 3.56
N SER A 628 26.71 -14.50 4.70
CA SER A 628 26.18 -15.01 5.97
C SER A 628 25.61 -13.88 6.83
N VAL A 629 24.52 -14.18 7.53
CA VAL A 629 23.94 -13.35 8.59
C VAL A 629 24.41 -13.89 9.94
N GLN A 630 24.79 -13.00 10.85
CA GLN A 630 25.16 -13.33 12.22
C GLN A 630 24.47 -12.36 13.18
N GLN A 631 23.86 -12.86 14.26
CA GLN A 631 23.42 -11.99 15.36
C GLN A 631 24.65 -11.56 16.15
N ILE A 632 24.93 -10.25 16.20
CA ILE A 632 26.09 -9.70 16.90
C ILE A 632 25.76 -9.28 18.34
N GLY A 633 24.48 -9.11 18.67
CA GLY A 633 24.02 -8.79 20.02
C GLY A 633 22.50 -8.62 20.12
N GLU A 634 22.04 -8.16 21.28
CA GLU A 634 20.68 -7.68 21.49
C GLU A 634 20.64 -6.58 22.56
N VAL A 635 19.75 -5.60 22.38
CA VAL A 635 19.41 -4.61 23.40
C VAL A 635 18.12 -5.07 24.08
N LEU A 636 18.22 -5.47 25.36
CA LEU A 636 17.07 -5.84 26.19
C LEU A 636 16.28 -4.59 26.58
N LEU A 637 14.95 -4.64 26.49
CA LEU A 637 14.09 -3.53 26.88
C LEU A 637 13.86 -3.45 28.40
N PRO A 638 13.67 -2.23 28.97
CA PRO A 638 13.32 -2.07 30.38
C PRO A 638 12.01 -2.76 30.75
N PRO A 639 11.87 -3.32 31.97
CA PRO A 639 10.61 -3.91 32.42
C PRO A 639 9.45 -2.89 32.38
N GLY A 640 8.43 -3.18 31.57
CA GLY A 640 7.29 -2.29 31.32
C GLY A 640 7.27 -1.73 29.90
N GLU A 641 8.41 -1.73 29.20
CA GLU A 641 8.50 -1.58 27.75
C GLU A 641 8.42 -2.96 27.06
N GLY A 642 8.04 -3.00 25.77
CA GLY A 642 7.90 -4.25 25.02
C GLY A 642 7.68 -4.04 23.53
N THR A 643 7.92 -5.07 22.71
CA THR A 643 7.91 -4.96 21.23
C THR A 643 6.54 -5.15 20.59
N SER A 644 5.49 -5.35 21.39
CA SER A 644 4.10 -5.52 20.93
C SER A 644 3.39 -4.22 20.55
N GLY A 645 3.99 -3.07 20.83
CA GLY A 645 3.56 -1.76 20.33
C GLY A 645 4.43 -1.26 19.17
N ASP A 646 4.23 -0.02 18.75
CA ASP A 646 5.04 0.60 17.70
C ASP A 646 6.47 0.92 18.16
N VAL A 647 7.35 -0.05 17.93
CA VAL A 647 8.80 0.09 18.01
C VAL A 647 9.38 0.59 16.69
N ARG A 648 10.49 1.35 16.76
CA ARG A 648 11.31 1.78 15.61
C ARG A 648 12.79 1.73 15.98
N SER A 649 13.65 1.67 14.97
CA SER A 649 15.10 1.74 15.17
C SER A 649 15.80 2.53 14.06
N VAL A 650 16.91 3.18 14.40
CA VAL A 650 17.83 3.85 13.47
C VAL A 650 19.26 3.46 13.83
N ILE A 651 20.05 3.18 12.80
CA ILE A 651 21.49 2.96 12.85
C ILE A 651 22.14 4.18 12.18
N ALA A 652 23.14 4.81 12.83
CA ALA A 652 23.86 5.95 12.30
C ALA A 652 25.37 5.78 12.50
N GLY A 653 26.06 5.22 11.50
CA GLY A 653 27.43 4.74 11.63
C GLY A 653 27.53 3.59 12.64
N ASP A 654 28.02 3.89 13.85
CA ASP A 654 28.01 2.97 14.99
C ASP A 654 27.02 3.39 16.10
N ALA A 655 26.34 4.55 15.99
CA ALA A 655 25.28 4.92 16.92
C ALA A 655 23.98 4.14 16.65
N LEU A 656 23.24 3.87 17.73
CA LEU A 656 21.91 3.29 17.73
C LEU A 656 20.92 4.22 18.42
N TYR A 657 19.77 4.41 17.78
CA TYR A 657 18.61 5.10 18.33
C TYR A 657 17.40 4.17 18.24
N LEU A 658 16.90 3.71 19.37
CA LEU A 658 15.81 2.73 19.47
C LEU A 658 14.61 3.40 20.14
N TRP A 659 13.45 3.39 19.50
CA TRP A 659 12.24 4.02 19.99
C TRP A 659 11.19 2.98 20.35
N THR A 660 10.58 3.16 21.52
CA THR A 660 9.46 2.36 22.01
C THR A 660 8.25 3.25 22.26
N ALA A 661 7.13 2.66 22.69
CA ALA A 661 5.95 3.43 23.09
C ALA A 661 6.15 4.33 24.34
N GLN A 662 7.33 4.30 24.98
CA GLN A 662 7.60 5.02 26.24
C GLN A 662 8.90 5.83 26.22
N SER A 663 9.97 5.35 25.56
CA SER A 663 11.27 6.02 25.58
C SER A 663 12.03 5.97 24.26
N LEU A 664 12.97 6.91 24.12
CA LEU A 664 14.08 6.80 23.16
C LEU A 664 15.29 6.27 23.93
N LEU A 665 15.86 5.15 23.46
CA LEU A 665 17.10 4.59 23.98
C LEU A 665 18.24 4.88 22.99
N THR A 666 19.42 5.23 23.50
CA THR A 666 20.59 5.60 22.69
C THR A 666 21.85 4.89 23.18
N GLY A 667 22.75 4.57 22.24
CA GLY A 667 24.08 4.04 22.54
C GLY A 667 24.82 3.63 21.28
N PHE A 668 25.62 2.57 21.37
CA PHE A 668 26.45 2.08 20.27
C PHE A 668 26.09 0.66 19.84
N TRP A 669 26.21 0.41 18.52
CA TRP A 669 26.12 -0.90 17.88
C TRP A 669 27.21 -1.86 18.37
N SER A 670 28.43 -1.36 18.60
CA SER A 670 29.53 -2.15 19.14
C SER A 670 29.33 -2.61 20.59
N ASN A 671 28.56 -1.88 21.40
CA ASN A 671 28.34 -2.12 22.83
C ASN A 671 26.83 -2.08 23.19
N PRO A 672 25.98 -2.96 22.63
CA PRO A 672 24.52 -2.88 22.79
C PRO A 672 24.05 -2.98 24.25
N GLU A 673 24.81 -3.66 25.11
CA GLU A 673 24.57 -3.76 26.55
C GLU A 673 24.71 -2.43 27.32
N THR A 674 25.21 -1.38 26.65
CA THR A 674 25.35 -0.02 27.20
C THR A 674 24.29 0.97 26.70
N VAL A 675 23.38 0.55 25.81
CA VAL A 675 22.27 1.39 25.32
C VAL A 675 21.31 1.71 26.46
N THR A 676 21.01 2.99 26.68
CA THR A 676 20.15 3.45 27.79
C THR A 676 19.13 4.51 27.36
N PRO A 677 17.98 4.65 28.05
CA PRO A 677 17.01 5.71 27.79
C PRO A 677 17.61 7.13 27.94
N VAL A 678 17.21 8.03 27.03
CA VAL A 678 17.37 9.49 27.20
C VAL A 678 16.61 9.94 28.46
N ARG A 679 17.12 10.98 29.13
CA ARG A 679 16.60 11.49 30.42
C ARG A 679 15.98 12.88 30.29
#